data_AF-A0A9W9FAG1-F1
#
_entry.id   AF-A0A9W9FAG1-F1
#
_cell.length_a   1.000
_cell.length_b   1.000
_cell.length_c   1.000
_cell.angle_alpha   90.00
_cell.angle_beta   90.00
_cell.angle_gamma   90.00
#
_symmetry.space_group_name_H-M   'P 1'
#
loop_
_entity.id
_entity.type
_entity.pdbx_description
1 polymer ?
#
loop_
_entity_poly.entity_id
_entity_poly.type
_entity_poly.pdbx_seq_one_letter_code
_entity_poly.pdbx_strand_id
1 'polypeptide(L)'
;MSSEFNILTPNAMLGYGYRVEHFWYGIEKFTPKAIIVDSGSTDGGPYKLGLNKMTCGRDSYIRDLTPILQACFHKKIQVLIGSVGGDGSDKHVQEMFEIVQEIAARKGFSFKVATISAGFEKNLLTRRIVSQKVGPCGPVEELTVESADRAIDIVAQMGAEPFLKALETSPDIILGGRCYDPAPFAALSIYHGVRSGVAWHMGKIMECGGICALPKGRSMIATMRKESFDLTPLSPKERCTPLSVAAHTLYEKTRPDRLPGPGGVLVLDNASYEQLTEKTVRVSGAEFEPTPVYQVKLEGVEKLGYRTIFIGGIRDPILIGQIDTFLADVREYTQSLFPELDKSPQCQLLFHFYGRNGTMGPLEPSPAVGHDLGILGEVVAPSQELSYTIANNARASILHMPYKNQIATTGNFASPLSPHETAAGPVFRFNVYHLVDLEAGEETTLFPINIKTITNSPSPTEDAAVLGLSDLERQILLSESLEPLSFKPVPQGECQMMEIAKIIRSKNSGPFEMTFDIMFDTMEAYDRVKNANILTNERITSLYHLKPEDIIVNMFFEPALAWKCTIRRPWEQGTVGERDTLGTQQHGPLLSIVVPAVSDLVVKPSSIDNAGLSLSPRDRSNFSATDSVQYLWTTLGLPAASLENLRLPGKGLGLPSSFKIGHIAQASIGLSALLAAQIFALRTASSVPTVTVPLEHAAIEFKSERLYTLAGEPAPSPWGPIGGLHKTSNGYVRVHDSFPNHRNGALALVGCKPNATRAQLEQKIRDRCSVDLETAAFENRLVISALRSYSQWDVLPQARQIADFPITLRKLCDGPIGLPSTMQLQPDKALRGLRVLELSRVIAAPLSGKTLSVHGADVLWVTSPNLPDLPTMDRDFGRGKRTIQLDLNTQSDQNELSELLEEAHVFVQGFRPGGVAQRGFSPDVLSNRFQHRNITCANMSAYGPDGPWSDKRGFDSLIQTCSGMNVSEAEHFGAGEVARPTPCQALDHAGGYFLASGIMAALYKQATEGGSWQVDVSLAGVMKYLRSLGQFEGKSGFETQDFTCTKDVPEDYLETRETGFGEMTAIRHSASIEGVNVGWDIMPKPLGSDEKKWL
;
A
#
# COMPACT_ATOMS: atom_id res chain seq x y z
N MET A 1 2.78 -44.83 -2.27
CA MET A 1 1.38 -44.91 -2.73
C MET A 1 1.07 -43.58 -3.39
N SER A 2 0.54 -43.57 -4.61
CA SER A 2 0.45 -42.34 -5.43
C SER A 2 -0.25 -41.21 -4.65
N SER A 3 0.48 -40.13 -4.36
CA SER A 3 0.05 -38.97 -3.58
C SER A 3 -0.77 -37.96 -4.40
N GLU A 4 -1.22 -38.37 -5.59
CA GLU A 4 -1.86 -37.50 -6.57
C GLU A 4 -3.32 -37.89 -6.75
N PHE A 5 -4.21 -36.89 -6.84
CA PHE A 5 -5.65 -37.10 -7.11
C PHE A 5 -6.24 -35.89 -7.84
N ASN A 6 -7.39 -36.08 -8.49
CA ASN A 6 -8.04 -35.04 -9.27
C ASN A 6 -9.34 -34.54 -8.61
N ILE A 7 -9.57 -33.23 -8.71
CA ILE A 7 -10.82 -32.55 -8.36
C ILE A 7 -11.40 -31.95 -9.63
N LEU A 8 -12.68 -32.23 -9.91
CA LEU A 8 -13.39 -31.65 -11.04
C LEU A 8 -14.34 -30.54 -10.56
N THR A 9 -14.25 -29.37 -11.20
CA THR A 9 -15.24 -28.32 -11.04
C THR A 9 -15.95 -28.07 -12.36
N PRO A 10 -17.25 -28.42 -12.49
CA PRO A 10 -17.98 -28.28 -13.74
C PRO A 10 -18.29 -26.81 -14.06
N ASN A 11 -18.50 -26.00 -13.03
CA ASN A 11 -18.77 -24.56 -13.11
C ASN A 11 -18.54 -23.91 -11.75
N ALA A 12 -18.41 -22.58 -11.71
CA ALA A 12 -18.36 -21.79 -10.48
C ALA A 12 -19.67 -21.84 -9.69
N MET A 13 -20.78 -21.65 -10.40
CA MET A 13 -22.12 -21.50 -9.83
C MET A 13 -23.09 -22.53 -10.40
N LEU A 14 -23.72 -23.33 -9.54
CA LEU A 14 -24.78 -24.23 -10.00
C LEU A 14 -26.00 -23.45 -10.49
N GLY A 15 -26.63 -23.95 -11.55
CA GLY A 15 -27.76 -23.31 -12.22
C GLY A 15 -27.35 -22.45 -13.42
N TYR A 16 -26.11 -21.95 -13.48
CA TYR A 16 -25.63 -21.18 -14.64
C TYR A 16 -25.39 -22.05 -15.87
N GLY A 17 -25.29 -23.38 -15.72
CA GLY A 17 -25.08 -24.33 -16.81
C GLY A 17 -23.62 -24.60 -17.16
N TYR A 18 -23.36 -25.80 -17.66
CA TYR A 18 -22.08 -26.20 -18.23
C TYR A 18 -22.31 -27.24 -19.33
N ARG A 19 -21.30 -27.48 -20.17
CA ARG A 19 -21.39 -28.49 -21.23
C ARG A 19 -21.22 -29.88 -20.64
N VAL A 20 -22.27 -30.70 -20.74
CA VAL A 20 -22.31 -32.05 -20.17
C VAL A 20 -21.24 -32.95 -20.80
N GLU A 21 -20.95 -32.74 -22.09
CA GLU A 21 -19.87 -33.44 -22.80
C GLU A 21 -18.48 -33.18 -22.16
N HIS A 22 -18.17 -31.92 -21.82
CA HIS A 22 -16.90 -31.58 -21.17
C HIS A 22 -16.81 -32.16 -19.76
N PHE A 23 -17.92 -32.18 -19.03
CA PHE A 23 -18.00 -32.80 -17.72
C PHE A 23 -17.70 -34.30 -17.79
N TRP A 24 -18.40 -35.06 -18.64
CA TRP A 24 -18.16 -36.49 -18.80
C TRP A 24 -16.77 -36.81 -19.35
N TYR A 25 -16.23 -35.96 -20.24
CA TYR A 25 -14.84 -36.04 -20.65
C TYR A 25 -13.89 -35.98 -19.45
N GLY A 26 -14.11 -35.01 -18.55
CA GLY A 26 -13.34 -34.87 -17.32
C GLY A 26 -13.44 -36.09 -16.41
N ILE A 27 -14.66 -36.62 -16.23
CA ILE A 27 -14.92 -37.82 -15.42
C ILE A 27 -14.17 -39.03 -15.98
N GLU A 28 -14.30 -39.31 -17.27
CA GLU A 28 -13.71 -40.48 -17.92
C GLU A 28 -12.19 -40.39 -18.03
N LYS A 29 -11.66 -39.21 -18.37
CA LYS A 29 -10.22 -39.01 -18.60
C LYS A 29 -9.41 -38.93 -17.31
N PHE A 30 -9.92 -38.21 -16.31
CA PHE A 30 -9.15 -37.89 -15.10
C PHE A 30 -9.58 -38.69 -13.87
N THR A 31 -10.70 -39.41 -13.93
CA THR A 31 -11.23 -40.22 -12.82
C THR A 31 -11.19 -39.45 -11.49
N PRO A 32 -11.86 -38.28 -11.40
CA PRO A 32 -11.71 -37.40 -10.26
C PRO A 32 -12.25 -38.05 -9.00
N LYS A 33 -11.59 -37.75 -7.88
CA LYS A 33 -11.98 -38.25 -6.56
C LYS A 33 -13.20 -37.53 -6.02
N ALA A 34 -13.35 -36.26 -6.39
CA ALA A 34 -14.50 -35.46 -6.05
C ALA A 34 -14.90 -34.49 -7.17
N ILE A 35 -16.18 -34.14 -7.16
CA ILE A 35 -16.75 -33.00 -7.88
C ILE A 35 -17.02 -31.92 -6.83
N ILE A 36 -16.42 -30.74 -6.99
CA ILE A 36 -16.61 -29.63 -6.05
C ILE A 36 -17.11 -28.39 -6.77
N VAL A 37 -18.12 -27.74 -6.19
CA VAL A 37 -18.66 -26.46 -6.66
C VAL A 37 -18.88 -25.54 -5.46
N ASP A 38 -18.31 -24.33 -5.47
CA ASP A 38 -18.53 -23.36 -4.39
C ASP A 38 -19.97 -22.79 -4.41
N SER A 39 -20.64 -22.78 -5.56
CA SER A 39 -22.09 -22.54 -5.72
C SER A 39 -22.69 -21.34 -4.95
N GLY A 40 -21.88 -20.38 -4.53
CA GLY A 40 -22.34 -19.24 -3.79
C GLY A 40 -21.58 -17.96 -4.01
N SER A 41 -22.25 -16.86 -3.68
CA SER A 41 -21.77 -15.50 -3.83
C SER A 41 -22.81 -14.55 -3.25
N THR A 42 -22.38 -13.66 -2.36
CA THR A 42 -23.14 -12.48 -1.94
C THR A 42 -22.86 -11.27 -2.86
N ASP A 43 -22.05 -11.43 -3.92
CA ASP A 43 -21.68 -10.35 -4.86
C ASP A 43 -22.89 -9.84 -5.67
N GLY A 44 -23.96 -10.61 -5.74
CA GLY A 44 -25.23 -10.16 -6.31
C GLY A 44 -25.90 -9.04 -5.49
N GLY A 45 -25.38 -8.74 -4.30
CA GLY A 45 -25.96 -7.80 -3.36
C GLY A 45 -26.94 -8.44 -2.37
N PRO A 46 -27.54 -7.64 -1.48
CA PRO A 46 -28.26 -8.12 -0.29
C PRO A 46 -29.63 -8.73 -0.59
N TYR A 47 -30.11 -8.61 -1.83
CA TYR A 47 -31.48 -8.93 -2.20
C TYR A 47 -31.83 -10.42 -2.04
N LYS A 48 -30.92 -11.31 -2.44
CA LYS A 48 -31.17 -12.76 -2.44
C LYS A 48 -31.23 -13.32 -1.01
N LEU A 49 -30.30 -12.89 -0.16
CA LEU A 49 -30.30 -13.21 1.26
C LEU A 49 -31.53 -12.64 1.96
N GLY A 50 -31.90 -11.39 1.64
CA GLY A 50 -33.05 -10.71 2.26
C GLY A 50 -34.40 -11.35 1.92
N LEU A 51 -34.51 -11.96 0.73
CA LEU A 51 -35.69 -12.75 0.33
C LEU A 51 -35.57 -14.24 0.64
N ASN A 52 -34.39 -14.71 1.06
CA ASN A 52 -34.13 -16.13 1.25
C ASN A 52 -34.52 -16.95 0.00
N LYS A 53 -34.01 -16.50 -1.15
CA LYS A 53 -34.30 -17.04 -2.48
C LYS A 53 -33.00 -17.38 -3.19
N MET A 54 -32.95 -18.58 -3.77
CA MET A 54 -31.80 -19.01 -4.58
C MET A 54 -31.50 -18.06 -5.75
N THR A 55 -30.25 -18.05 -6.17
CA THR A 55 -29.76 -17.24 -7.29
C THR A 55 -30.48 -17.60 -8.60
N CYS A 56 -30.55 -18.89 -8.92
CA CYS A 56 -31.17 -19.40 -10.14
C CYS A 56 -32.57 -19.97 -9.89
N GLY A 57 -33.33 -20.20 -10.98
CA GLY A 57 -34.58 -20.96 -10.90
C GLY A 57 -34.32 -22.44 -10.60
N ARG A 58 -35.24 -23.08 -9.89
CA ARG A 58 -35.15 -24.48 -9.44
C ARG A 58 -34.76 -25.46 -10.56
N ASP A 59 -35.39 -25.37 -11.73
CA ASP A 59 -35.12 -26.27 -12.87
C ASP A 59 -33.67 -26.17 -13.38
N SER A 60 -33.03 -25.01 -13.21
CA SER A 60 -31.62 -24.85 -13.58
C SER A 60 -30.69 -25.66 -12.67
N TYR A 61 -31.00 -25.72 -11.36
CA TYR A 61 -30.28 -26.58 -10.43
C TYR A 61 -30.52 -28.06 -10.72
N ILE A 62 -31.76 -28.45 -11.04
CA ILE A 62 -32.08 -29.83 -11.42
C ILE A 62 -31.27 -30.26 -12.65
N ARG A 63 -31.24 -29.41 -13.69
CA ARG A 63 -30.46 -29.65 -14.92
C ARG A 63 -28.98 -29.90 -14.62
N ASP A 64 -28.37 -29.03 -13.81
CA ASP A 64 -26.92 -29.10 -13.54
C ASP A 64 -26.56 -30.22 -12.56
N LEU A 65 -27.39 -30.51 -11.56
CA LEU A 65 -27.12 -31.55 -10.57
C LEU A 65 -27.35 -32.97 -11.09
N THR A 66 -28.29 -33.17 -12.01
CA THR A 66 -28.62 -34.51 -12.53
C THR A 66 -27.38 -35.28 -13.02
N PRO A 67 -26.54 -34.75 -13.93
CA PRO A 67 -25.30 -35.42 -14.34
C PRO A 67 -24.26 -35.57 -13.22
N ILE A 68 -24.17 -34.64 -12.27
CA ILE A 68 -23.27 -34.74 -11.11
C ILE A 68 -23.68 -35.92 -10.22
N LEU A 69 -24.96 -36.06 -9.93
CA LEU A 69 -25.49 -37.14 -9.10
C LEU A 69 -25.41 -38.50 -9.81
N GLN A 70 -25.57 -38.54 -11.13
CA GLN A 70 -25.29 -39.74 -11.92
C GLN A 70 -23.82 -40.18 -11.78
N ALA A 71 -22.87 -39.26 -11.93
CA ALA A 71 -21.45 -39.56 -11.74
C ALA A 71 -21.15 -40.02 -10.30
N CYS A 72 -21.74 -39.36 -9.30
CA CYS A 72 -21.64 -39.74 -7.90
C CYS A 72 -22.11 -41.18 -7.67
N PHE A 73 -23.32 -41.52 -8.13
CA PHE A 73 -23.92 -42.84 -7.92
C PHE A 73 -23.17 -43.97 -8.64
N HIS A 74 -22.88 -43.78 -9.93
CA HIS A 74 -22.34 -44.82 -10.81
C HIS A 74 -20.82 -44.95 -10.74
N LYS A 75 -20.09 -43.85 -10.51
CA LYS A 75 -18.61 -43.83 -10.46
C LYS A 75 -18.05 -43.71 -9.04
N LYS A 76 -18.91 -43.58 -8.02
CA LYS A 76 -18.54 -43.44 -6.60
C LYS A 76 -17.63 -42.23 -6.36
N ILE A 77 -17.93 -41.12 -7.03
CA ILE A 77 -17.21 -39.85 -6.92
C ILE A 77 -17.90 -39.00 -5.85
N GLN A 78 -17.15 -38.47 -4.90
CA GLN A 78 -17.72 -37.64 -3.84
C GLN A 78 -18.16 -36.27 -4.36
N VAL A 79 -19.25 -35.72 -3.85
CA VAL A 79 -19.75 -34.40 -4.28
C VAL A 79 -19.73 -33.44 -3.10
N LEU A 80 -19.06 -32.30 -3.24
CA LEU A 80 -19.08 -31.24 -2.22
C LEU A 80 -19.61 -29.96 -2.88
N ILE A 81 -20.63 -29.37 -2.27
CA ILE A 81 -21.19 -28.11 -2.74
C ILE A 81 -21.13 -27.12 -1.58
N GLY A 82 -20.34 -26.06 -1.74
CA GLY A 82 -20.30 -24.92 -0.83
C GLY A 82 -21.48 -23.98 -1.04
N SER A 83 -21.70 -23.07 -0.10
CA SER A 83 -22.60 -21.91 -0.20
C SER A 83 -23.86 -22.14 -1.04
N VAL A 84 -24.55 -23.27 -0.81
CA VAL A 84 -25.57 -23.79 -1.73
C VAL A 84 -26.66 -22.75 -2.00
N GLY A 85 -27.09 -22.68 -3.26
CA GLY A 85 -28.15 -21.77 -3.68
C GLY A 85 -27.75 -20.29 -3.84
N GLY A 86 -26.50 -19.91 -3.57
CA GLY A 86 -26.05 -18.51 -3.64
C GLY A 86 -25.50 -18.03 -2.31
N ASP A 87 -26.37 -17.47 -1.47
CA ASP A 87 -25.93 -16.91 -0.18
C ASP A 87 -25.75 -17.97 0.92
N GLY A 88 -26.10 -19.23 0.65
CA GLY A 88 -25.85 -20.34 1.59
C GLY A 88 -26.60 -20.27 2.93
N SER A 89 -27.79 -19.65 3.00
CA SER A 89 -28.63 -19.73 4.20
C SER A 89 -29.12 -21.16 4.47
N ASP A 90 -29.54 -21.44 5.70
CA ASP A 90 -30.04 -22.77 6.08
C ASP A 90 -31.26 -23.19 5.24
N LYS A 91 -32.06 -22.23 4.79
CA LYS A 91 -33.18 -22.49 3.86
C LYS A 91 -32.69 -22.94 2.49
N HIS A 92 -31.61 -22.34 1.98
CA HIS A 92 -31.01 -22.78 0.72
C HIS A 92 -30.44 -24.20 0.85
N VAL A 93 -29.83 -24.55 1.98
CA VAL A 93 -29.35 -25.92 2.26
C VAL A 93 -30.50 -26.92 2.22
N GLN A 94 -31.61 -26.59 2.87
CA GLN A 94 -32.79 -27.45 2.89
C GLN A 94 -33.43 -27.61 1.50
N GLU A 95 -33.61 -26.52 0.74
CA GLU A 95 -34.19 -26.59 -0.61
C GLU A 95 -33.25 -27.33 -1.59
N MET A 96 -31.93 -27.20 -1.44
CA MET A 96 -30.95 -27.96 -2.24
C MET A 96 -31.01 -29.45 -1.91
N PHE A 97 -31.15 -29.80 -0.63
CA PHE A 97 -31.35 -31.19 -0.20
C PHE A 97 -32.62 -31.78 -0.81
N GLU A 98 -33.72 -31.02 -0.87
CA GLU A 98 -34.97 -31.44 -1.51
C GLU A 98 -34.80 -31.69 -3.02
N ILE A 99 -34.00 -30.86 -3.72
CA ILE A 99 -33.65 -31.10 -5.13
C ILE A 99 -32.88 -32.41 -5.29
N VAL A 100 -31.90 -32.68 -4.42
CA VAL A 100 -31.15 -33.94 -4.42
C VAL A 100 -32.09 -35.14 -4.18
N GLN A 101 -33.00 -35.03 -3.20
CA GLN A 101 -34.01 -36.07 -2.93
C GLN A 101 -34.92 -36.33 -4.13
N GLU A 102 -35.38 -35.27 -4.79
CA GLU A 102 -36.25 -35.35 -5.95
C GLU A 102 -35.55 -36.06 -7.12
N ILE A 103 -34.31 -35.67 -7.45
CA ILE A 103 -33.53 -36.33 -8.51
C ILE A 103 -33.26 -37.79 -8.14
N ALA A 104 -32.88 -38.05 -6.89
CA ALA A 104 -32.61 -39.40 -6.40
C ALA A 104 -33.85 -40.30 -6.48
N ALA A 105 -35.03 -39.80 -6.12
CA ALA A 105 -36.29 -40.53 -6.24
C ALA A 105 -36.64 -40.83 -7.71
N ARG A 106 -36.51 -39.83 -8.60
CA ARG A 106 -36.77 -40.00 -10.04
C ARG A 106 -35.84 -41.02 -10.70
N LYS A 107 -34.57 -41.04 -10.30
CA LYS A 107 -33.53 -41.91 -10.90
C LYS A 107 -33.26 -43.21 -10.12
N GLY A 108 -33.93 -43.41 -8.99
CA GLY A 108 -33.72 -44.58 -8.13
C GLY A 108 -32.34 -44.62 -7.46
N PHE A 109 -31.73 -43.46 -7.21
CA PHE A 109 -30.42 -43.37 -6.54
C PHE A 109 -30.57 -43.38 -5.02
N SER A 110 -29.59 -43.98 -4.35
CA SER A 110 -29.45 -43.95 -2.90
C SER A 110 -28.13 -43.28 -2.54
N PHE A 111 -28.18 -42.37 -1.56
CA PHE A 111 -27.03 -41.55 -1.14
C PHE A 111 -26.99 -41.36 0.37
N LYS A 112 -25.79 -41.27 0.92
CA LYS A 112 -25.51 -40.68 2.23
C LYS A 112 -25.16 -39.20 2.05
N VAL A 113 -26.00 -38.32 2.58
CA VAL A 113 -25.87 -36.86 2.41
C VAL A 113 -25.57 -36.21 3.75
N ALA A 114 -24.52 -35.41 3.80
CA ALA A 114 -24.24 -34.50 4.90
C ALA A 114 -24.72 -33.08 4.55
N THR A 115 -25.42 -32.42 5.46
CA THR A 115 -25.78 -31.00 5.34
C THR A 115 -25.11 -30.22 6.46
N ILE A 116 -24.52 -29.06 6.13
CA ILE A 116 -23.86 -28.17 7.10
C ILE A 116 -24.59 -26.83 7.13
N SER A 117 -25.14 -26.45 8.27
CA SER A 117 -25.83 -25.16 8.47
C SER A 117 -24.84 -24.01 8.66
N ALA A 118 -25.25 -22.80 8.29
CA ALA A 118 -24.44 -21.58 8.39
C ALA A 118 -25.17 -20.40 9.05
N GLY A 119 -26.43 -20.56 9.46
CA GLY A 119 -27.14 -19.53 10.21
C GLY A 119 -26.44 -19.16 11.53
N PHE A 120 -26.38 -17.87 11.84
CA PHE A 120 -25.76 -17.37 13.07
C PHE A 120 -26.81 -16.80 14.03
N GLU A 121 -26.86 -17.33 15.25
CA GLU A 121 -27.89 -16.93 16.22
C GLU A 121 -27.72 -15.48 16.69
N LYS A 122 -28.78 -14.68 16.58
CA LYS A 122 -28.81 -13.28 17.04
C LYS A 122 -28.47 -13.11 18.53
N ASN A 123 -28.91 -14.04 19.37
CA ASN A 123 -28.61 -14.02 20.81
C ASN A 123 -27.11 -14.26 21.08
N LEU A 124 -26.47 -15.12 20.29
CA LEU A 124 -25.02 -15.31 20.36
C LEU A 124 -24.30 -14.06 19.84
N LEU A 125 -24.74 -13.50 18.72
CA LEU A 125 -24.17 -12.27 18.16
C LEU A 125 -24.26 -11.10 19.15
N THR A 126 -25.42 -10.90 19.77
CA THR A 126 -25.62 -9.86 20.80
C THR A 126 -24.62 -10.03 21.95
N ARG A 127 -24.41 -11.26 22.43
CA ARG A 127 -23.40 -11.53 23.46
C ARG A 127 -21.99 -11.20 22.97
N ARG A 128 -21.65 -11.54 21.72
CA ARG A 128 -20.34 -11.26 21.12
C ARG A 128 -20.08 -9.76 20.98
N ILE A 129 -21.07 -8.99 20.52
CA ILE A 129 -21.03 -7.53 20.43
C ILE A 129 -20.78 -6.93 21.83
N VAL A 130 -21.58 -7.32 22.83
CA VAL A 130 -21.43 -6.83 24.21
C VAL A 130 -20.07 -7.19 24.81
N SER A 131 -19.51 -8.35 24.45
CA SER A 131 -18.18 -8.78 24.88
C SER A 131 -17.01 -8.25 24.03
N GLN A 132 -17.27 -7.36 23.06
CA GLN A 132 -16.26 -6.80 22.14
C GLN A 132 -15.48 -7.88 21.36
N LYS A 133 -16.17 -8.95 20.96
CA LYS A 133 -15.64 -10.06 20.14
C LYS A 133 -16.10 -9.99 18.67
N VAL A 134 -16.51 -8.81 18.24
CA VAL A 134 -16.95 -8.52 16.87
C VAL A 134 -16.21 -7.28 16.41
N GLY A 135 -15.67 -7.31 15.19
CA GLY A 135 -15.00 -6.18 14.57
C GLY A 135 -15.41 -5.99 13.11
N PRO A 136 -15.16 -4.82 12.51
CA PRO A 136 -15.52 -4.53 11.13
C PRO A 136 -14.74 -5.41 10.13
N CYS A 137 -15.40 -5.86 9.05
CA CYS A 137 -14.75 -6.55 7.93
C CYS A 137 -14.59 -5.58 6.75
N GLY A 138 -13.49 -4.82 6.73
CA GLY A 138 -13.27 -3.75 5.75
C GLY A 138 -13.83 -2.40 6.23
N PRO A 139 -14.15 -1.45 5.33
CA PRO A 139 -14.49 -0.07 5.70
C PRO A 139 -15.96 0.11 6.12
N VAL A 140 -16.41 -0.70 7.08
CA VAL A 140 -17.76 -0.65 7.68
C VAL A 140 -17.72 -0.08 9.11
N GLU A 141 -18.84 0.47 9.56
CA GLU A 141 -19.00 0.95 10.95
C GLU A 141 -19.04 -0.22 11.94
N GLU A 142 -18.78 0.05 13.22
CA GLU A 142 -18.90 -0.95 14.28
C GLU A 142 -20.33 -1.50 14.40
N LEU A 143 -20.46 -2.81 14.64
CA LEU A 143 -21.77 -3.45 14.73
C LEU A 143 -22.45 -3.13 16.07
N THR A 144 -23.64 -2.54 16.01
CA THR A 144 -24.50 -2.35 17.18
C THR A 144 -25.51 -3.47 17.36
N VAL A 145 -25.98 -3.68 18.59
CA VAL A 145 -27.03 -4.67 18.90
C VAL A 145 -28.31 -4.33 18.14
N GLU A 146 -28.69 -3.05 18.10
CA GLU A 146 -29.88 -2.61 17.39
C GLU A 146 -29.78 -2.87 15.88
N SER A 147 -28.57 -2.74 15.30
CA SER A 147 -28.34 -3.08 13.90
C SER A 147 -28.46 -4.58 13.66
N ALA A 148 -27.80 -5.39 14.50
CA ALA A 148 -27.88 -6.85 14.41
C ALA A 148 -29.32 -7.37 14.55
N ASP A 149 -30.12 -6.79 15.44
CA ASP A 149 -31.52 -7.18 15.65
C ASP A 149 -32.41 -6.95 14.43
N ARG A 150 -32.13 -5.90 13.64
CA ARG A 150 -32.87 -5.58 12.40
C ARG A 150 -32.52 -6.50 11.22
N ALA A 151 -31.43 -7.27 11.30
CA ALA A 151 -31.09 -8.22 10.24
C ALA A 151 -32.20 -9.27 10.08
N ILE A 152 -32.61 -9.55 8.85
CA ILE A 152 -33.64 -10.57 8.55
C ILE A 152 -33.06 -11.96 8.68
N ASP A 153 -31.83 -12.12 8.19
CA ASP A 153 -31.06 -13.34 8.26
C ASP A 153 -29.59 -12.99 8.43
N ILE A 154 -28.83 -13.87 9.09
CA ILE A 154 -27.40 -13.71 9.32
C ILE A 154 -26.74 -15.06 9.06
N VAL A 155 -25.82 -15.08 8.10
CA VAL A 155 -25.01 -16.24 7.77
C VAL A 155 -23.57 -16.02 8.18
N ALA A 156 -22.92 -17.06 8.68
CA ALA A 156 -21.51 -17.06 9.02
C ALA A 156 -20.72 -17.84 7.97
N GLN A 157 -19.67 -17.22 7.45
CA GLN A 157 -18.80 -17.77 6.43
C GLN A 157 -17.83 -18.78 7.05
N MET A 158 -18.21 -20.06 7.04
CA MET A 158 -17.41 -21.14 7.64
C MET A 158 -16.09 -21.41 6.89
N GLY A 159 -15.08 -21.90 7.62
CA GLY A 159 -13.82 -22.39 7.05
C GLY A 159 -13.89 -23.83 6.55
N ALA A 160 -12.72 -24.47 6.41
CA ALA A 160 -12.59 -25.84 5.93
C ALA A 160 -12.99 -26.89 6.99
N GLU A 161 -13.03 -26.50 8.25
CA GLU A 161 -13.16 -27.37 9.41
C GLU A 161 -14.49 -28.14 9.45
N PRO A 162 -15.67 -27.53 9.20
CA PRO A 162 -16.93 -28.28 9.13
C PRO A 162 -16.95 -29.32 8.01
N PHE A 163 -16.36 -29.00 6.85
CA PHE A 163 -16.25 -29.93 5.74
C PHE A 163 -15.30 -31.09 6.07
N LEU A 164 -14.14 -30.81 6.67
CA LEU A 164 -13.22 -31.84 7.18
C LEU A 164 -13.94 -32.77 8.15
N LYS A 165 -14.72 -32.22 9.07
CA LYS A 165 -15.49 -33.00 10.04
C LYS A 165 -16.57 -33.86 9.38
N ALA A 166 -17.27 -33.32 8.38
CA ALA A 166 -18.28 -34.08 7.63
C ALA A 166 -17.65 -35.25 6.85
N LEU A 167 -16.46 -35.06 6.28
CA LEU A 167 -15.72 -36.07 5.52
C LEU A 167 -15.37 -37.32 6.35
N GLU A 168 -15.19 -37.20 7.67
CA GLU A 168 -14.95 -38.34 8.58
C GLU A 168 -16.07 -39.38 8.52
N THR A 169 -17.30 -38.94 8.23
CA THR A 169 -18.45 -39.85 8.13
C THR A 169 -18.55 -40.54 6.76
N SER A 170 -17.65 -40.24 5.82
CA SER A 170 -17.67 -40.75 4.44
C SER A 170 -19.04 -40.58 3.73
N PRO A 171 -19.59 -39.36 3.66
CA PRO A 171 -20.81 -39.10 2.90
C PRO A 171 -20.53 -39.15 1.39
N ASP A 172 -21.54 -39.52 0.59
CA ASP A 172 -21.49 -39.43 -0.87
C ASP A 172 -21.55 -37.96 -1.31
N ILE A 173 -22.37 -37.15 -0.61
CA ILE A 173 -22.66 -35.75 -0.93
C ILE A 173 -22.55 -34.89 0.33
N ILE A 174 -21.89 -33.74 0.24
CA ILE A 174 -21.87 -32.69 1.27
C ILE A 174 -22.51 -31.43 0.71
N LEU A 175 -23.54 -30.91 1.38
CA LEU A 175 -24.21 -29.65 1.07
C LEU A 175 -23.91 -28.66 2.20
N GLY A 176 -23.02 -27.70 1.96
CA GLY A 176 -22.68 -26.66 2.91
C GLY A 176 -23.49 -25.39 2.68
N GLY A 177 -23.91 -24.76 3.78
CA GLY A 177 -24.36 -23.38 3.78
C GLY A 177 -23.20 -22.41 3.49
N ARG A 178 -23.35 -21.14 3.88
CA ARG A 178 -22.38 -20.09 3.60
C ARG A 178 -20.99 -20.49 4.09
N CYS A 179 -20.05 -20.58 3.16
CA CYS A 179 -18.66 -20.91 3.45
C CYS A 179 -17.73 -19.94 2.75
N TYR A 180 -16.48 -19.91 3.21
CA TYR A 180 -15.44 -19.23 2.46
C TYR A 180 -15.24 -20.02 1.17
N ASP A 181 -15.25 -19.32 0.04
CA ASP A 181 -15.38 -19.92 -1.27
C ASP A 181 -14.36 -21.07 -1.56
N PRO A 182 -13.09 -21.00 -1.11
CA PRO A 182 -12.14 -22.10 -1.24
C PRO A 182 -12.35 -23.27 -0.26
N ALA A 183 -13.15 -23.11 0.79
CA ALA A 183 -13.24 -24.03 1.92
C ALA A 183 -13.55 -25.49 1.54
N PRO A 184 -14.55 -25.82 0.69
CA PRO A 184 -14.80 -27.22 0.33
C PRO A 184 -13.61 -27.86 -0.42
N PHE A 185 -12.90 -27.07 -1.23
CA PHE A 185 -11.69 -27.50 -1.94
C PHE A 185 -10.52 -27.73 -0.99
N ALA A 186 -10.30 -26.78 -0.08
CA ALA A 186 -9.25 -26.84 0.91
C ALA A 186 -9.46 -28.03 1.85
N ALA A 187 -10.69 -28.24 2.33
CA ALA A 187 -11.06 -29.35 3.20
C ALA A 187 -10.76 -30.71 2.59
N LEU A 188 -11.25 -30.99 1.36
CA LEU A 188 -10.97 -32.26 0.70
C LEU A 188 -9.47 -32.46 0.48
N SER A 189 -8.75 -31.40 0.12
CA SER A 189 -7.32 -31.47 -0.15
C SER A 189 -6.51 -31.76 1.10
N ILE A 190 -6.81 -31.07 2.21
CA ILE A 190 -6.19 -31.29 3.52
C ILE A 190 -6.51 -32.70 4.03
N TYR A 191 -7.76 -33.18 3.86
CA TYR A 191 -8.16 -34.55 4.21
C TYR A 191 -7.32 -35.62 3.48
N HIS A 192 -6.79 -35.27 2.30
CA HIS A 192 -5.89 -36.13 1.52
C HIS A 192 -4.41 -35.78 1.64
N GLY A 193 -4.03 -34.99 2.66
CA GLY A 193 -2.64 -34.73 3.02
C GLY A 193 -1.93 -33.67 2.19
N VAL A 194 -2.67 -32.81 1.47
CA VAL A 194 -2.12 -31.63 0.80
C VAL A 194 -1.80 -30.55 1.83
N ARG A 195 -0.68 -29.83 1.65
CA ARG A 195 -0.31 -28.71 2.52
C ARG A 195 -1.36 -27.60 2.45
N SER A 196 -1.69 -27.00 3.59
CA SER A 196 -2.76 -26.01 3.72
C SER A 196 -2.64 -24.84 2.71
N GLY A 197 -1.46 -24.23 2.56
CA GLY A 197 -1.26 -23.14 1.59
C GLY A 197 -1.59 -23.52 0.14
N VAL A 198 -1.19 -24.73 -0.28
CA VAL A 198 -1.48 -25.28 -1.62
C VAL A 198 -2.97 -25.55 -1.79
N ALA A 199 -3.61 -26.12 -0.76
CA ALA A 199 -5.03 -26.43 -0.74
C ALA A 199 -5.90 -25.18 -0.85
N TRP A 200 -5.58 -24.13 -0.08
CA TRP A 200 -6.26 -22.84 -0.11
C TRP A 200 -6.04 -22.08 -1.42
N HIS A 201 -4.82 -22.08 -1.95
CA HIS A 201 -4.51 -21.42 -3.23
C HIS A 201 -5.24 -22.10 -4.39
N MET A 202 -5.25 -23.43 -4.44
CA MET A 202 -6.03 -24.17 -5.44
C MET A 202 -7.51 -23.85 -5.33
N GLY A 203 -8.06 -23.92 -4.11
CA GLY A 203 -9.48 -23.60 -3.86
C GLY A 203 -9.83 -22.19 -4.34
N LYS A 204 -8.98 -21.20 -4.07
CA LYS A 204 -9.20 -19.80 -4.49
C LYS A 204 -9.32 -19.65 -6.02
N ILE A 205 -8.61 -20.45 -6.78
CA ILE A 205 -8.69 -20.41 -8.24
C ILE A 205 -9.88 -21.24 -8.74
N MET A 206 -10.12 -22.41 -8.12
CA MET A 206 -11.13 -23.37 -8.53
C MET A 206 -12.57 -23.01 -8.10
N GLU A 207 -12.77 -22.16 -7.09
CA GLU A 207 -14.10 -21.68 -6.65
C GLU A 207 -14.88 -21.03 -7.81
N CYS A 208 -14.16 -20.36 -8.70
CA CYS A 208 -14.68 -19.72 -9.90
C CYS A 208 -14.63 -20.63 -11.15
N GLY A 209 -14.36 -21.92 -10.98
CA GLY A 209 -14.31 -22.91 -12.06
C GLY A 209 -13.27 -22.58 -13.14
N GLY A 210 -13.68 -22.70 -14.41
CA GLY A 210 -12.82 -22.52 -15.57
C GLY A 210 -12.64 -21.07 -16.05
N ILE A 211 -13.02 -20.08 -15.24
CA ILE A 211 -13.00 -18.66 -15.65
C ILE A 211 -11.57 -18.15 -15.91
N CYS A 212 -10.56 -18.76 -15.30
CA CYS A 212 -9.15 -18.45 -15.53
C CYS A 212 -8.60 -18.98 -16.86
N ALA A 213 -9.37 -19.76 -17.63
CA ALA A 213 -8.93 -20.28 -18.92
C ALA A 213 -9.00 -19.22 -20.03
N LEU A 214 -8.28 -19.46 -21.12
CA LEU A 214 -8.27 -18.69 -22.35
C LEU A 214 -8.68 -19.57 -23.53
N PRO A 215 -9.74 -19.22 -24.29
CA PRO A 215 -10.78 -18.25 -23.92
C PRO A 215 -11.47 -18.63 -22.59
N LYS A 216 -12.18 -17.67 -21.98
CA LYS A 216 -12.86 -17.85 -20.69
C LYS A 216 -13.77 -19.08 -20.74
N GLY A 217 -13.45 -20.08 -19.93
CA GLY A 217 -14.16 -21.36 -19.85
C GLY A 217 -15.08 -21.47 -18.65
N ARG A 218 -15.60 -22.68 -18.42
CA ARG A 218 -16.43 -23.02 -17.24
C ARG A 218 -15.90 -24.18 -16.42
N SER A 219 -15.37 -25.20 -17.07
CA SER A 219 -15.05 -26.48 -16.41
C SER A 219 -13.55 -26.73 -16.34
N MET A 220 -13.07 -27.14 -15.17
CA MET A 220 -11.64 -27.26 -14.86
C MET A 220 -11.36 -28.55 -14.07
N ILE A 221 -10.18 -29.12 -14.28
CA ILE A 221 -9.59 -30.17 -13.44
C ILE A 221 -8.41 -29.57 -12.68
N ALA A 222 -8.37 -29.82 -11.38
CA ALA A 222 -7.19 -29.64 -10.55
C ALA A 222 -6.57 -30.99 -10.23
N THR A 223 -5.31 -31.19 -10.61
CA THR A 223 -4.50 -32.36 -10.23
C THR A 223 -3.67 -32.00 -9.01
N MET A 224 -4.01 -32.57 -7.87
CA MET A 224 -3.46 -32.22 -6.55
C MET A 224 -2.27 -33.06 -6.16
N ARG A 225 -1.26 -32.43 -5.55
CA ARG A 225 -0.11 -33.06 -4.89
C ARG A 225 0.15 -32.38 -3.55
N LYS A 226 1.08 -32.93 -2.77
CA LYS A 226 1.39 -32.40 -1.43
C LYS A 226 1.81 -30.92 -1.43
N GLU A 227 2.67 -30.53 -2.37
CA GLU A 227 3.31 -29.19 -2.43
C GLU A 227 2.94 -28.37 -3.68
N SER A 228 2.08 -28.89 -4.56
CA SER A 228 1.68 -28.21 -5.81
C SER A 228 0.35 -28.73 -6.37
N PHE A 229 -0.22 -28.01 -7.32
CA PHE A 229 -1.36 -28.47 -8.11
C PHE A 229 -1.25 -28.04 -9.58
N ASP A 230 -1.88 -28.79 -10.47
CA ASP A 230 -1.97 -28.45 -11.90
C ASP A 230 -3.40 -28.12 -12.28
N LEU A 231 -3.61 -27.06 -13.06
CA LEU A 231 -4.92 -26.68 -13.59
C LEU A 231 -5.00 -26.98 -15.08
N THR A 232 -6.02 -27.73 -15.49
CA THR A 232 -6.29 -28.08 -16.88
C THR A 232 -7.76 -27.86 -17.23
N PRO A 233 -8.09 -26.96 -18.17
CA PRO A 233 -9.46 -26.76 -18.60
C PRO A 233 -9.96 -27.96 -19.40
N LEU A 234 -11.24 -28.29 -19.23
CA LEU A 234 -11.82 -29.50 -19.83
C LEU A 234 -12.21 -29.33 -21.30
N SER A 235 -12.50 -28.10 -21.76
CA SER A 235 -12.74 -27.88 -23.19
C SER A 235 -11.45 -28.07 -23.96
N PRO A 236 -11.43 -28.82 -25.07
CA PRO A 236 -10.29 -28.95 -25.98
C PRO A 236 -9.75 -27.61 -26.50
N LYS A 237 -10.60 -26.59 -26.63
CA LYS A 237 -10.28 -25.26 -27.16
C LYS A 237 -9.76 -24.26 -26.14
N GLU A 238 -9.77 -24.62 -24.86
CA GLU A 238 -9.34 -23.76 -23.76
C GLU A 238 -7.94 -24.14 -23.27
N ARG A 239 -7.19 -23.17 -22.74
CA ARG A 239 -5.89 -23.37 -22.07
C ARG A 239 -5.77 -22.50 -20.82
N CYS A 240 -5.00 -22.94 -19.83
CA CYS A 240 -4.48 -22.07 -18.79
C CYS A 240 -3.09 -21.56 -19.19
N THR A 241 -2.79 -20.30 -18.89
CA THR A 241 -1.44 -19.72 -18.97
C THR A 241 -1.01 -19.23 -17.59
N PRO A 242 0.31 -19.10 -17.32
CA PRO A 242 0.79 -18.53 -16.06
C PRO A 242 0.09 -17.22 -15.70
N LEU A 243 -0.02 -16.31 -16.68
CA LEU A 243 -0.72 -15.04 -16.50
C LEU A 243 -2.20 -15.23 -16.17
N SER A 244 -2.93 -16.09 -16.88
CA SER A 244 -4.37 -16.24 -16.68
C SER A 244 -4.71 -16.87 -15.33
N VAL A 245 -3.86 -17.78 -14.84
CA VAL A 245 -3.98 -18.42 -13.53
C VAL A 245 -3.57 -17.47 -12.40
N ALA A 246 -2.45 -16.76 -12.56
CA ALA A 246 -2.00 -15.74 -11.60
C ALA A 246 -3.03 -14.61 -11.47
N ALA A 247 -3.55 -14.11 -12.61
CA ALA A 247 -4.59 -13.09 -12.68
C ALA A 247 -5.86 -13.45 -11.90
N HIS A 248 -6.19 -14.73 -11.85
CA HIS A 248 -7.38 -15.21 -11.16
C HIS A 248 -7.17 -15.41 -9.67
N THR A 249 -5.92 -15.63 -9.24
CA THR A 249 -5.56 -15.63 -7.81
C THR A 249 -5.92 -14.28 -7.14
N LEU A 250 -5.72 -13.17 -7.85
CA LEU A 250 -5.97 -11.79 -7.38
C LEU A 250 -7.44 -11.33 -7.51
N TYR A 251 -8.28 -12.16 -8.14
CA TYR A 251 -9.63 -11.80 -8.54
C TYR A 251 -10.54 -11.60 -7.31
N GLU A 252 -11.24 -10.45 -7.28
CA GLU A 252 -12.18 -10.04 -6.20
C GLU A 252 -11.53 -9.87 -4.82
N LYS A 253 -10.20 -9.69 -4.75
CA LYS A 253 -9.48 -9.50 -3.49
C LYS A 253 -8.97 -8.07 -3.32
N THR A 254 -8.92 -7.57 -2.08
CA THR A 254 -8.41 -6.25 -1.75
C THR A 254 -6.93 -6.11 -2.13
N ARG A 255 -6.18 -7.18 -1.90
CA ARG A 255 -4.74 -7.29 -2.13
C ARG A 255 -4.41 -8.52 -2.97
N PRO A 256 -3.29 -8.53 -3.71
CA PRO A 256 -2.87 -9.68 -4.50
C PRO A 256 -1.98 -10.68 -3.74
N ASP A 257 -1.37 -10.26 -2.62
CA ASP A 257 -0.27 -10.96 -1.94
C ASP A 257 -0.65 -11.60 -0.59
N ARG A 258 -1.73 -11.12 0.04
CA ARG A 258 -2.27 -11.61 1.32
C ARG A 258 -3.78 -11.73 1.21
N LEU A 259 -4.30 -12.95 1.30
CA LEU A 259 -5.73 -13.22 1.22
C LEU A 259 -6.23 -13.74 2.58
N PRO A 260 -6.76 -12.87 3.46
CA PRO A 260 -7.32 -13.30 4.73
C PRO A 260 -8.58 -14.13 4.51
N GLY A 261 -8.78 -15.14 5.36
CA GLY A 261 -9.97 -15.99 5.40
C GLY A 261 -10.13 -16.63 6.78
N PRO A 262 -11.13 -17.50 6.96
CA PRO A 262 -11.32 -18.20 8.22
C PRO A 262 -10.06 -18.96 8.67
N GLY A 263 -9.63 -18.68 9.90
CA GLY A 263 -8.49 -19.35 10.55
C GLY A 263 -7.09 -18.89 10.13
N GLY A 264 -6.94 -17.98 9.16
CA GLY A 264 -5.61 -17.57 8.71
C GLY A 264 -5.56 -16.68 7.48
N VAL A 265 -4.35 -16.45 7.00
CA VAL A 265 -4.06 -15.66 5.80
C VAL A 265 -3.31 -16.54 4.80
N LEU A 266 -3.81 -16.59 3.56
CA LEU A 266 -3.07 -17.18 2.45
C LEU A 266 -2.02 -16.18 1.95
N VAL A 267 -0.77 -16.59 2.00
CA VAL A 267 0.43 -15.80 1.68
C VAL A 267 1.01 -16.27 0.35
N LEU A 268 1.21 -15.33 -0.57
CA LEU A 268 1.48 -15.61 -1.99
C LEU A 268 2.80 -15.03 -2.52
N ASP A 269 3.69 -14.50 -1.67
CA ASP A 269 4.95 -13.88 -2.11
C ASP A 269 5.85 -14.85 -2.87
N ASN A 270 5.81 -16.13 -2.50
CA ASN A 270 6.61 -17.19 -3.09
C ASN A 270 5.83 -18.03 -4.12
N ALA A 271 4.62 -17.59 -4.49
CA ALA A 271 3.80 -18.32 -5.44
C ALA A 271 4.43 -18.32 -6.84
N SER A 272 4.51 -19.50 -7.47
CA SER A 272 5.04 -19.68 -8.82
C SER A 272 4.01 -20.30 -9.75
N TYR A 273 4.06 -19.93 -11.04
CA TYR A 273 3.14 -20.36 -12.08
C TYR A 273 3.94 -20.87 -13.29
N GLU A 274 3.96 -22.18 -13.50
CA GLU A 274 4.77 -22.84 -14.51
C GLU A 274 3.89 -23.44 -15.60
N GLN A 275 4.14 -23.11 -16.88
CA GLN A 275 3.45 -23.74 -18.00
C GLN A 275 4.01 -25.16 -18.22
N LEU A 276 3.20 -26.21 -18.01
CA LEU A 276 3.64 -27.61 -18.20
C LEU A 276 3.35 -28.15 -19.60
N THR A 277 2.17 -27.82 -20.11
CA THR A 277 1.72 -28.18 -21.46
C THR A 277 1.08 -26.96 -22.08
N GLU A 278 0.66 -27.05 -23.34
CA GLU A 278 -0.07 -25.96 -23.98
C GLU A 278 -1.38 -25.56 -23.24
N LYS A 279 -1.93 -26.46 -22.41
CA LYS A 279 -3.20 -26.27 -21.67
C LYS A 279 -3.04 -26.15 -20.17
N THR A 280 -1.94 -26.69 -19.62
CA THR A 280 -1.82 -26.99 -18.19
C THR A 280 -0.78 -26.10 -17.54
N VAL A 281 -1.15 -25.52 -16.40
CA VAL A 281 -0.26 -24.71 -15.55
C VAL A 281 -0.14 -25.36 -14.19
N ARG A 282 1.09 -25.44 -13.69
CA ARG A 282 1.41 -25.83 -12.31
C ARG A 282 1.54 -24.61 -11.43
N VAL A 283 1.03 -24.73 -10.21
CA VAL A 283 1.11 -23.70 -9.18
C VAL A 283 1.72 -24.28 -7.91
N SER A 284 2.62 -23.55 -7.26
CA SER A 284 3.29 -23.94 -6.01
C SER A 284 3.75 -22.73 -5.20
N GLY A 285 4.25 -22.97 -3.98
CA GLY A 285 4.93 -21.94 -3.17
C GLY A 285 4.02 -21.08 -2.26
N ALA A 286 2.70 -21.30 -2.29
CA ALA A 286 1.77 -20.63 -1.38
C ALA A 286 1.85 -21.18 0.05
N GLU A 287 1.74 -20.28 1.03
CA GLU A 287 1.74 -20.62 2.46
C GLU A 287 0.45 -20.16 3.12
N PHE A 288 0.01 -20.85 4.17
CA PHE A 288 -1.14 -20.44 4.97
C PHE A 288 -0.66 -20.17 6.38
N GLU A 289 -0.79 -18.91 6.81
CA GLU A 289 -0.38 -18.45 8.13
C GLU A 289 -1.61 -18.39 9.04
N PRO A 290 -1.69 -19.23 10.08
CA PRO A 290 -2.82 -19.19 11.01
C PRO A 290 -2.88 -17.86 11.77
N THR A 291 -4.08 -17.35 12.01
CA THR A 291 -4.28 -16.19 12.89
C THR A 291 -4.32 -16.63 14.36
N PRO A 292 -3.85 -15.80 15.31
CA PRO A 292 -3.91 -16.14 16.75
C PRO A 292 -5.34 -16.34 17.27
N VAL A 293 -6.30 -15.63 16.66
CA VAL A 293 -7.73 -15.76 16.93
C VAL A 293 -8.40 -16.24 15.65
N TYR A 294 -9.18 -17.31 15.75
CA TYR A 294 -9.98 -17.79 14.63
C TYR A 294 -11.20 -16.88 14.48
N GLN A 295 -11.37 -16.30 13.30
CA GLN A 295 -12.50 -15.43 12.99
C GLN A 295 -13.28 -15.96 11.80
N VAL A 296 -14.58 -15.75 11.81
CA VAL A 296 -15.44 -15.96 10.64
C VAL A 296 -16.15 -14.66 10.28
N LYS A 297 -16.41 -14.46 8.98
CA LYS A 297 -17.17 -13.30 8.51
C LYS A 297 -18.67 -13.57 8.66
N LEU A 298 -19.38 -12.64 9.26
CA LEU A 298 -20.84 -12.59 9.32
C LEU A 298 -21.37 -11.68 8.21
N GLU A 299 -22.37 -12.17 7.47
CA GLU A 299 -23.08 -11.42 6.45
C GLU A 299 -24.58 -11.43 6.80
N GLY A 300 -25.18 -10.26 6.89
CA GLY A 300 -26.59 -10.09 7.24
C GLY A 300 -27.17 -8.83 6.65
N VAL A 301 -28.48 -8.87 6.41
CA VAL A 301 -29.19 -7.85 5.62
C VAL A 301 -30.45 -7.39 6.32
N GLU A 302 -30.76 -6.10 6.19
CA GLU A 302 -32.01 -5.52 6.66
C GLU A 302 -32.83 -4.99 5.48
N LYS A 303 -34.16 -4.96 5.65
CA LYS A 303 -35.07 -4.40 4.66
C LYS A 303 -35.22 -2.89 4.89
N LEU A 304 -35.02 -2.11 3.82
CA LEU A 304 -35.18 -0.66 3.85
C LEU A 304 -36.59 -0.20 3.47
N GLY A 305 -37.27 -0.93 2.59
CA GLY A 305 -38.57 -0.55 2.07
C GLY A 305 -38.92 -1.31 0.80
N TYR A 306 -39.68 -0.65 -0.09
CA TYR A 306 -40.06 -1.12 -1.42
C TYR A 306 -39.62 -0.13 -2.48
N ARG A 307 -39.20 -0.66 -3.64
CA ARG A 307 -38.70 0.12 -4.77
C ARG A 307 -39.68 0.10 -5.94
N THR A 308 -39.91 1.26 -6.53
CA THR A 308 -40.52 1.42 -7.84
C THR A 308 -39.56 2.18 -8.73
N ILE A 309 -39.40 1.73 -9.98
CA ILE A 309 -38.58 2.42 -10.98
C ILE A 309 -39.43 2.89 -12.16
N PHE A 310 -38.97 3.92 -12.85
CA PHE A 310 -39.43 4.28 -14.19
C PHE A 310 -38.23 4.67 -15.04
N ILE A 311 -38.31 4.45 -16.34
CA ILE A 311 -37.23 4.74 -17.27
C ILE A 311 -37.75 5.49 -18.49
N GLY A 312 -36.94 6.40 -19.03
CA GLY A 312 -37.25 7.08 -20.29
C GLY A 312 -36.13 7.98 -20.78
N GLY A 313 -36.26 8.42 -22.02
CA GLY A 313 -35.29 9.28 -22.70
C GLY A 313 -35.74 10.73 -22.78
N ILE A 314 -34.78 11.65 -22.76
CA ILE A 314 -34.95 13.06 -23.12
C ILE A 314 -34.00 13.37 -24.28
N ARG A 315 -34.55 13.99 -25.32
CA ARG A 315 -33.83 14.37 -26.55
C ARG A 315 -33.84 15.88 -26.83
N ASP A 316 -34.68 16.64 -26.13
CA ASP A 316 -34.72 18.09 -26.32
C ASP A 316 -33.45 18.73 -25.72
N PRO A 317 -32.55 19.32 -26.53
CA PRO A 317 -31.33 19.93 -26.05
C PRO A 317 -31.59 21.11 -25.08
N ILE A 318 -32.75 21.79 -25.20
CA ILE A 318 -33.12 22.88 -24.29
C ILE A 318 -33.37 22.34 -22.89
N LEU A 319 -34.09 21.21 -22.78
CA LEU A 319 -34.35 20.57 -21.49
C LEU A 319 -33.10 19.89 -20.93
N ILE A 320 -32.34 19.18 -21.77
CA ILE A 320 -31.08 18.54 -21.37
C ILE A 320 -30.12 19.57 -20.77
N GLY A 321 -30.01 20.77 -21.37
CA GLY A 321 -29.15 21.85 -20.88
C GLY A 321 -29.53 22.44 -19.51
N GLN A 322 -30.73 22.14 -19.01
CA GLN A 322 -31.23 22.63 -17.70
C GLN A 322 -31.80 21.50 -16.82
N ILE A 323 -31.39 20.25 -17.08
CA ILE A 323 -32.03 19.07 -16.48
C ILE A 323 -31.94 19.04 -14.95
N ASP A 324 -30.84 19.50 -14.37
CA ASP A 324 -30.65 19.49 -12.91
C ASP A 324 -31.63 20.46 -12.23
N THR A 325 -31.80 21.69 -12.75
CA THR A 325 -32.78 22.66 -12.24
C THR A 325 -34.20 22.14 -12.43
N PHE A 326 -34.52 21.62 -13.63
CA PHE A 326 -35.85 21.09 -13.91
C PHE A 326 -36.24 19.93 -12.97
N LEU A 327 -35.31 19.01 -12.69
CA LEU A 327 -35.58 17.90 -11.77
C LEU A 327 -35.59 18.32 -10.31
N ALA A 328 -34.93 19.42 -9.95
CA ALA A 328 -35.09 20.04 -8.63
C ALA A 328 -36.52 20.58 -8.46
N ASP A 329 -37.06 21.26 -9.48
CA ASP A 329 -38.45 21.76 -9.47
C ASP A 329 -39.45 20.60 -9.41
N VAL A 330 -39.22 19.52 -10.18
CA VAL A 330 -40.02 18.29 -10.09
C VAL A 330 -39.97 17.71 -8.68
N ARG A 331 -38.78 17.61 -8.09
CA ARG A 331 -38.60 17.08 -6.73
C ARG A 331 -39.34 17.93 -5.71
N GLU A 332 -39.23 19.27 -5.77
CA GLU A 332 -39.92 20.18 -4.87
C GLU A 332 -41.45 20.06 -5.00
N TYR A 333 -41.96 19.98 -6.23
CA TYR A 333 -43.38 19.76 -6.46
C TYR A 333 -43.85 18.41 -5.90
N THR A 334 -43.11 17.33 -6.15
CA THR A 334 -43.43 16.01 -5.57
C THR A 334 -43.38 16.06 -4.04
N GLN A 335 -42.39 16.72 -3.42
CA GLN A 335 -42.31 16.89 -1.96
C GLN A 335 -43.49 17.69 -1.38
N SER A 336 -44.08 18.62 -2.15
CA SER A 336 -45.30 19.33 -1.72
C SER A 336 -46.53 18.42 -1.59
N LEU A 337 -46.56 17.34 -2.38
CA LEU A 337 -47.62 16.32 -2.36
C LEU A 337 -47.32 15.16 -1.41
N PHE A 338 -46.03 14.87 -1.18
CA PHE A 338 -45.53 13.82 -0.30
C PHE A 338 -44.48 14.40 0.68
N PRO A 339 -44.91 15.04 1.79
CA PRO A 339 -44.02 15.74 2.70
C PRO A 339 -42.92 14.87 3.37
N GLU A 340 -43.12 13.56 3.41
CA GLU A 340 -42.18 12.56 3.91
C GLU A 340 -41.01 12.26 2.96
N LEU A 341 -41.14 12.63 1.69
CA LEU A 341 -40.12 12.37 0.67
C LEU A 341 -38.80 13.09 1.00
N ASP A 342 -37.70 12.34 0.92
CA ASP A 342 -36.33 12.76 1.22
C ASP A 342 -36.11 13.24 2.68
N LYS A 343 -37.04 12.96 3.60
CA LYS A 343 -36.85 13.21 5.05
C LYS A 343 -36.11 12.10 5.77
N SER A 344 -36.04 10.91 5.17
CA SER A 344 -35.31 9.76 5.72
C SER A 344 -34.81 8.83 4.61
N PRO A 345 -33.85 7.94 4.88
CA PRO A 345 -33.43 6.90 3.93
C PRO A 345 -34.54 5.92 3.51
N GLN A 346 -35.64 5.84 4.27
CA GLN A 346 -36.75 4.93 3.98
C GLN A 346 -37.76 5.50 2.98
N CYS A 347 -37.68 6.80 2.66
CA CYS A 347 -38.52 7.45 1.65
C CYS A 347 -37.68 8.43 0.81
N GLN A 348 -37.28 8.03 -0.40
CA GLN A 348 -36.35 8.79 -1.25
C GLN A 348 -36.73 8.72 -2.73
N LEU A 349 -36.44 9.80 -3.46
CA LEU A 349 -36.50 9.86 -4.93
C LEU A 349 -35.09 10.09 -5.47
N LEU A 350 -34.65 9.23 -6.40
CA LEU A 350 -33.32 9.26 -7.00
C LEU A 350 -33.44 9.24 -8.53
N PHE A 351 -32.45 9.86 -9.19
CA PHE A 351 -32.34 9.89 -10.65
C PHE A 351 -30.96 9.40 -11.07
N HIS A 352 -30.94 8.47 -12.04
CA HIS A 352 -29.74 7.94 -12.67
C HIS A 352 -29.70 8.37 -14.14
N PHE A 353 -28.58 8.93 -14.58
CA PHE A 353 -28.44 9.61 -15.88
C PHE A 353 -27.52 8.86 -16.85
N TYR A 354 -28.07 7.92 -17.62
CA TYR A 354 -27.34 7.26 -18.70
C TYR A 354 -27.11 8.24 -19.86
N GLY A 355 -25.86 8.32 -20.34
CA GLY A 355 -25.41 9.37 -21.26
C GLY A 355 -24.79 10.60 -20.56
N ARG A 356 -24.69 10.58 -19.22
CA ARG A 356 -23.91 11.56 -18.42
C ARG A 356 -23.01 10.89 -17.39
N ASN A 357 -23.57 10.27 -16.35
CA ASN A 357 -22.82 9.63 -15.26
C ASN A 357 -23.58 8.46 -14.61
N GLY A 358 -24.46 7.80 -15.36
CA GLY A 358 -25.34 6.72 -14.88
C GLY A 358 -24.60 5.50 -14.35
N THR A 359 -23.38 5.25 -14.84
CA THR A 359 -22.56 4.09 -14.44
C THR A 359 -21.59 4.41 -13.30
N MET A 360 -20.81 5.50 -13.43
CA MET A 360 -19.74 5.84 -12.47
C MET A 360 -20.18 6.86 -11.40
N GLY A 361 -21.29 7.56 -11.61
CA GLY A 361 -21.82 8.61 -10.73
C GLY A 361 -20.78 9.68 -10.35
N PRO A 362 -20.38 9.82 -9.07
CA PRO A 362 -19.39 10.81 -8.63
C PRO A 362 -17.97 10.46 -9.08
N LEU A 363 -17.72 9.22 -9.50
CA LEU A 363 -16.43 8.77 -10.02
C LEU A 363 -16.24 9.10 -11.51
N GLU A 364 -17.27 9.64 -12.18
CA GLU A 364 -17.22 9.97 -13.61
C GLU A 364 -16.26 11.15 -13.87
N PRO A 365 -15.12 10.95 -14.55
CA PRO A 365 -14.15 12.04 -14.79
C PRO A 365 -14.62 13.08 -15.81
N SER A 366 -15.56 12.74 -16.70
CA SER A 366 -15.98 13.63 -17.78
C SER A 366 -17.51 13.71 -17.85
N PRO A 367 -18.12 14.80 -17.40
CA PRO A 367 -19.56 15.01 -17.53
C PRO A 367 -19.88 15.50 -18.94
N ALA A 368 -19.65 14.66 -19.96
CA ALA A 368 -20.13 14.95 -21.31
C ALA A 368 -21.66 14.85 -21.33
N VAL A 369 -22.32 15.86 -21.89
CA VAL A 369 -23.78 15.85 -22.07
C VAL A 369 -24.09 15.14 -23.38
N GLY A 370 -24.61 13.91 -23.29
CA GLY A 370 -25.04 13.12 -24.44
C GLY A 370 -26.15 13.82 -25.26
N HIS A 371 -26.23 13.46 -26.54
CA HIS A 371 -27.29 13.93 -27.45
C HIS A 371 -28.68 13.40 -27.04
N ASP A 372 -28.73 12.24 -26.39
CA ASP A 372 -29.90 11.63 -25.75
C ASP A 372 -29.52 11.32 -24.30
N LEU A 373 -30.40 11.67 -23.36
CA LEU A 373 -30.22 11.42 -21.93
C LEU A 373 -31.25 10.39 -21.44
N GLY A 374 -30.78 9.24 -20.97
CA GLY A 374 -31.62 8.23 -20.33
C GLY A 374 -31.76 8.51 -18.83
N ILE A 375 -32.99 8.67 -18.34
CA ILE A 375 -33.28 8.82 -16.92
C ILE A 375 -33.92 7.54 -16.42
N LEU A 376 -33.27 6.91 -15.43
CA LEU A 376 -33.88 5.91 -14.57
C LEU A 376 -34.23 6.59 -13.25
N GLY A 377 -35.52 6.82 -13.02
CA GLY A 377 -36.04 7.27 -11.74
C GLY A 377 -36.23 6.08 -10.81
N GLU A 378 -35.77 6.21 -9.58
CA GLU A 378 -35.88 5.22 -8.52
C GLU A 378 -36.56 5.85 -7.31
N VAL A 379 -37.64 5.24 -6.84
CA VAL A 379 -38.32 5.64 -5.61
C VAL A 379 -38.29 4.49 -4.62
N VAL A 380 -37.88 4.80 -3.39
CA VAL A 380 -37.97 3.88 -2.25
C VAL A 380 -38.95 4.46 -1.24
N ALA A 381 -39.84 3.63 -0.70
CA ALA A 381 -40.80 4.01 0.34
C ALA A 381 -41.10 2.83 1.30
N PRO A 382 -41.72 3.06 2.48
CA PRO A 382 -42.08 1.99 3.42
C PRO A 382 -43.08 0.95 2.86
N SER A 383 -43.87 1.30 1.84
CA SER A 383 -44.81 0.40 1.15
C SER A 383 -44.68 0.47 -0.36
N GLN A 384 -44.99 -0.64 -1.04
CA GLN A 384 -44.96 -0.73 -2.51
C GLN A 384 -45.95 0.23 -3.18
N GLU A 385 -47.09 0.47 -2.53
CA GLU A 385 -48.12 1.40 -3.01
C GLU A 385 -47.63 2.85 -2.94
N LEU A 386 -47.00 3.24 -1.82
CA LEU A 386 -46.46 4.60 -1.67
C LEU A 386 -45.31 4.84 -2.65
N SER A 387 -44.38 3.88 -2.81
CA SER A 387 -43.29 4.01 -3.78
C SER A 387 -43.82 4.12 -5.20
N TYR A 388 -44.89 3.39 -5.53
CA TYR A 388 -45.56 3.49 -6.83
C TYR A 388 -46.23 4.85 -7.04
N THR A 389 -46.98 5.34 -6.06
CA THR A 389 -47.69 6.63 -6.14
C THR A 389 -46.71 7.80 -6.31
N ILE A 390 -45.62 7.82 -5.55
CA ILE A 390 -44.56 8.85 -5.69
C ILE A 390 -43.87 8.73 -7.06
N ALA A 391 -43.52 7.51 -7.50
CA ALA A 391 -42.87 7.31 -8.81
C ALA A 391 -43.77 7.76 -9.97
N ASN A 392 -45.06 7.46 -9.90
CA ASN A 392 -46.04 7.90 -10.89
C ASN A 392 -46.15 9.43 -10.94
N ASN A 393 -46.22 10.08 -9.79
CA ASN A 393 -46.26 11.53 -9.71
C ASN A 393 -44.98 12.18 -10.25
N ALA A 394 -43.79 11.69 -9.85
CA ALA A 394 -42.51 12.21 -10.31
C ALA A 394 -42.38 12.06 -11.83
N ARG A 395 -42.68 10.88 -12.39
CA ARG A 395 -42.66 10.65 -13.84
C ARG A 395 -43.67 11.53 -14.58
N ALA A 396 -44.90 11.66 -14.09
CA ALA A 396 -45.91 12.52 -14.70
C ALA A 396 -45.49 13.99 -14.68
N SER A 397 -44.85 14.44 -13.60
CA SER A 397 -44.29 15.78 -13.46
C SER A 397 -43.16 16.02 -14.46
N ILE A 398 -42.24 15.06 -14.62
CA ILE A 398 -41.19 15.13 -15.66
C ILE A 398 -41.83 15.28 -17.04
N LEU A 399 -42.90 14.52 -17.35
CA LEU A 399 -43.56 14.52 -18.65
C LEU A 399 -44.28 15.85 -18.98
N HIS A 400 -44.84 16.54 -17.98
CA HIS A 400 -45.79 17.64 -18.18
C HIS A 400 -45.37 19.01 -17.63
N MET A 401 -44.40 19.10 -16.70
CA MET A 401 -43.99 20.39 -16.15
C MET A 401 -43.31 21.27 -17.22
N PRO A 402 -43.57 22.59 -17.22
CA PRO A 402 -42.92 23.49 -18.15
C PRO A 402 -41.45 23.72 -17.75
N TYR A 403 -40.63 24.12 -18.72
CA TYR A 403 -39.25 24.57 -18.50
C TYR A 403 -38.96 25.84 -19.30
N LYS A 404 -37.89 26.55 -18.92
CA LYS A 404 -37.56 27.84 -19.53
C LYS A 404 -37.24 27.65 -21.02
N ASN A 405 -37.81 28.52 -21.85
CA ASN A 405 -37.66 28.51 -23.31
C ASN A 405 -38.17 27.22 -24.00
N GLN A 406 -39.12 26.51 -23.38
CA GLN A 406 -39.77 25.35 -23.97
C GLN A 406 -40.42 25.70 -25.33
N ILE A 407 -40.04 24.94 -26.37
CA ILE A 407 -40.62 25.04 -27.72
C ILE A 407 -41.63 23.92 -27.95
N ALA A 408 -41.27 22.68 -27.59
CA ALA A 408 -42.16 21.53 -27.65
C ALA A 408 -43.14 21.61 -26.47
N THR A 409 -44.38 22.01 -26.74
CA THR A 409 -45.40 22.26 -25.71
C THR A 409 -46.07 20.99 -25.16
N THR A 410 -45.73 19.82 -25.69
CA THR A 410 -46.23 18.53 -25.23
C THR A 410 -45.13 17.47 -25.16
N GLY A 411 -45.01 16.82 -24.01
CA GLY A 411 -44.23 15.60 -23.81
C GLY A 411 -42.71 15.81 -23.71
N ASN A 412 -42.21 15.91 -22.48
CA ASN A 412 -40.77 16.07 -22.20
C ASN A 412 -40.00 14.74 -22.15
N PHE A 413 -40.71 13.61 -22.00
CA PHE A 413 -40.15 12.34 -21.54
C PHE A 413 -40.64 11.16 -22.37
N ALA A 414 -39.74 10.49 -23.08
CA ALA A 414 -40.03 9.33 -23.91
C ALA A 414 -39.97 8.03 -23.09
N SER A 415 -41.13 7.51 -22.68
CA SER A 415 -41.23 6.25 -21.91
C SER A 415 -41.29 5.03 -22.84
N PRO A 416 -40.34 4.07 -22.76
CA PRO A 416 -40.27 2.94 -23.68
C PRO A 416 -41.12 1.72 -23.25
N LEU A 417 -41.68 1.73 -22.04
CA LEU A 417 -42.41 0.60 -21.45
C LEU A 417 -43.87 0.94 -21.16
N SER A 418 -44.74 -0.05 -21.23
CA SER A 418 -46.11 -0.03 -20.70
C SER A 418 -46.33 -1.30 -19.88
N PRO A 419 -46.58 -1.21 -18.56
CA PRO A 419 -46.74 0.02 -17.76
C PRO A 419 -45.46 0.86 -17.66
N HIS A 420 -45.61 2.16 -17.41
CA HIS A 420 -44.49 3.12 -17.37
C HIS A 420 -43.63 3.01 -16.10
N GLU A 421 -44.24 2.61 -14.98
CA GLU A 421 -43.57 2.33 -13.71
C GLU A 421 -43.57 0.82 -13.43
N THR A 422 -42.45 0.32 -12.94
CA THR A 422 -42.26 -1.10 -12.60
C THR A 422 -41.95 -1.25 -11.12
N ALA A 423 -42.77 -2.05 -10.42
CA ALA A 423 -42.48 -2.45 -9.05
C ALA A 423 -41.28 -3.41 -9.02
N ALA A 424 -40.18 -2.99 -8.38
CA ALA A 424 -39.00 -3.83 -8.19
C ALA A 424 -39.11 -4.70 -6.92
N GLY A 425 -40.09 -4.42 -6.05
CA GLY A 425 -40.33 -5.16 -4.82
C GLY A 425 -39.51 -4.64 -3.63
N PRO A 426 -39.32 -5.46 -2.58
CA PRO A 426 -38.58 -5.05 -1.40
C PRO A 426 -37.09 -4.83 -1.72
N VAL A 427 -36.49 -3.84 -1.05
CA VAL A 427 -35.06 -3.52 -1.14
C VAL A 427 -34.38 -3.68 0.20
N PHE A 428 -33.10 -4.04 0.13
CA PHE A 428 -32.29 -4.45 1.27
C PHE A 428 -30.93 -3.76 1.23
N ARG A 429 -30.26 -3.72 2.38
CA ARG A 429 -28.83 -3.37 2.49
C ARG A 429 -28.11 -4.34 3.41
N PHE A 430 -26.79 -4.45 3.25
CA PHE A 430 -25.97 -5.14 4.24
C PHE A 430 -25.88 -4.27 5.50
N ASN A 431 -26.32 -4.81 6.64
CA ASN A 431 -26.19 -4.15 7.95
C ASN A 431 -25.28 -4.96 8.90
N VAL A 432 -24.96 -6.20 8.53
CA VAL A 432 -23.94 -7.03 9.18
C VAL A 432 -22.93 -7.45 8.11
N TYR A 433 -21.70 -6.96 8.23
CA TYR A 433 -20.54 -7.38 7.45
C TYR A 433 -19.29 -7.32 8.32
N HIS A 434 -19.20 -8.24 9.28
CA HIS A 434 -18.27 -8.15 10.42
C HIS A 434 -17.52 -9.45 10.65
N LEU A 435 -16.35 -9.38 11.25
CA LEU A 435 -15.62 -10.55 11.74
C LEU A 435 -16.07 -10.83 13.18
N VAL A 436 -16.35 -12.10 13.49
CA VAL A 436 -16.62 -12.55 14.86
C VAL A 436 -15.54 -13.51 15.30
N ASP A 437 -14.99 -13.28 16.49
CA ASP A 437 -14.03 -14.18 17.12
C ASP A 437 -14.74 -15.47 17.52
N LEU A 438 -14.10 -16.60 17.28
CA LEU A 438 -14.55 -17.92 17.73
C LEU A 438 -13.74 -18.39 18.94
N GLU A 439 -14.41 -19.13 19.82
CA GLU A 439 -13.79 -19.92 20.89
C GLU A 439 -13.32 -21.27 20.34
N ALA A 440 -12.35 -21.90 20.98
CA ALA A 440 -11.79 -23.17 20.50
C ALA A 440 -12.89 -24.26 20.42
N GLY A 441 -13.02 -24.90 19.26
CA GLY A 441 -14.05 -25.89 18.94
C GLY A 441 -15.26 -25.31 18.19
N GLU A 442 -15.49 -24.00 18.29
CA GLU A 442 -16.61 -23.33 17.62
C GLU A 442 -16.49 -23.31 16.10
N GLU A 443 -15.28 -23.47 15.56
CA GLU A 443 -15.04 -23.66 14.13
C GLU A 443 -15.78 -24.87 13.53
N THR A 444 -16.26 -25.78 14.37
CA THR A 444 -17.16 -26.88 13.96
C THR A 444 -18.52 -26.84 14.66
N THR A 445 -18.60 -26.52 15.95
CA THR A 445 -19.87 -26.62 16.69
C THR A 445 -20.89 -25.54 16.32
N LEU A 446 -20.45 -24.39 15.79
CA LEU A 446 -21.36 -23.36 15.27
C LEU A 446 -21.94 -23.70 13.89
N PHE A 447 -21.44 -24.76 13.25
CA PHE A 447 -21.87 -25.20 11.92
C PHE A 447 -22.40 -26.63 12.00
N PRO A 448 -23.63 -26.85 12.51
CA PRO A 448 -24.18 -28.18 12.73
C PRO A 448 -24.17 -29.05 11.48
N ILE A 449 -23.65 -30.28 11.62
CA ILE A 449 -23.57 -31.28 10.56
C ILE A 449 -24.65 -32.33 10.79
N ASN A 450 -25.56 -32.48 9.83
CA ASN A 450 -26.60 -33.51 9.86
C ASN A 450 -26.36 -34.54 8.76
N ILE A 451 -26.39 -35.82 9.13
CA ILE A 451 -26.26 -36.94 8.18
C ILE A 451 -27.64 -37.54 7.91
N LYS A 452 -28.03 -37.58 6.64
CA LYS A 452 -29.28 -38.17 6.17
C LYS A 452 -28.99 -39.24 5.12
N THR A 453 -29.74 -40.34 5.15
CA THR A 453 -29.65 -41.38 4.12
C THR A 453 -30.90 -41.32 3.25
N ILE A 454 -30.69 -41.21 1.93
CA ILE A 454 -31.73 -41.34 0.91
C ILE A 454 -31.69 -42.79 0.45
N THR A 455 -32.77 -43.52 0.68
CA THR A 455 -32.93 -44.92 0.24
C THR A 455 -34.03 -45.01 -0.80
N ASN A 456 -33.67 -45.40 -2.02
CA ASN A 456 -34.61 -45.69 -3.10
C ASN A 456 -34.29 -47.06 -3.69
N SER A 457 -35.34 -47.79 -4.08
CA SER A 457 -35.17 -49.01 -4.88
C SER A 457 -34.85 -48.61 -6.33
N PRO A 458 -33.85 -49.23 -6.98
CA PRO A 458 -33.56 -48.94 -8.37
C PRO A 458 -34.81 -49.20 -9.23
N SER A 459 -35.22 -48.20 -10.02
CA SER A 459 -36.33 -48.35 -10.96
C SER A 459 -35.93 -49.35 -12.06
N PRO A 460 -36.74 -50.39 -12.36
CA PRO A 460 -36.40 -51.40 -13.36
C PRO A 460 -36.59 -50.94 -14.83
N THR A 461 -36.91 -49.67 -15.09
CA THR A 461 -37.46 -49.25 -16.40
C THR A 461 -36.76 -48.12 -17.16
N GLU A 462 -35.65 -47.55 -16.68
CA GLU A 462 -34.79 -46.75 -17.58
C GLU A 462 -33.68 -47.64 -18.11
N ASP A 463 -33.88 -48.14 -19.33
CA ASP A 463 -32.83 -48.71 -20.19
C ASP A 463 -31.56 -47.88 -20.06
N ALA A 464 -30.42 -48.55 -19.99
CA ALA A 464 -29.08 -47.99 -19.86
C ALA A 464 -28.82 -46.91 -20.91
N ALA A 465 -29.26 -45.68 -20.65
CA ALA A 465 -28.82 -44.51 -21.38
C ALA A 465 -27.30 -44.49 -21.24
N VAL A 466 -26.59 -44.53 -22.38
CA VAL A 466 -25.12 -44.58 -22.44
C VAL A 466 -24.58 -43.53 -21.47
N LEU A 467 -23.99 -44.00 -20.37
CA LEU A 467 -23.59 -43.16 -19.27
C LEU A 467 -22.16 -42.68 -19.57
N GLY A 468 -22.04 -41.41 -19.96
CA GLY A 468 -20.79 -40.84 -20.43
C GLY A 468 -20.85 -40.39 -21.88
N LEU A 469 -19.69 -40.29 -22.52
CA LEU A 469 -19.57 -39.87 -23.91
C LEU A 469 -19.77 -41.03 -24.88
N SER A 470 -20.47 -40.78 -25.99
CA SER A 470 -20.41 -41.65 -27.17
C SER A 470 -19.02 -41.58 -27.83
N ASP A 471 -18.66 -42.62 -28.61
CA ASP A 471 -17.39 -42.66 -29.34
C ASP A 471 -17.24 -41.47 -30.31
N LEU A 472 -18.34 -41.03 -30.92
CA LEU A 472 -18.36 -39.87 -31.80
C LEU A 472 -18.06 -38.57 -31.04
N GLU A 473 -18.71 -38.35 -29.90
CA GLU A 473 -18.45 -37.16 -29.07
C GLU A 473 -17.00 -37.14 -28.57
N ARG A 474 -16.46 -38.31 -28.19
CA ARG A 474 -15.06 -38.44 -27.79
C ARG A 474 -14.12 -38.10 -28.95
N GLN A 475 -14.37 -38.60 -30.16
CA GLN A 475 -13.57 -38.26 -31.34
C GLN A 475 -13.64 -36.77 -31.67
N ILE A 476 -14.84 -36.17 -31.66
CA ILE A 476 -15.02 -34.74 -31.90
C ILE A 476 -14.18 -33.93 -30.90
N LEU A 477 -14.31 -34.18 -29.59
CA LEU A 477 -13.52 -33.48 -28.57
C LEU A 477 -12.01 -33.65 -28.74
N LEU A 478 -11.55 -34.84 -29.13
CA LEU A 478 -10.12 -35.12 -29.33
C LEU A 478 -9.56 -34.53 -30.64
N SER A 479 -10.42 -34.21 -31.62
CA SER A 479 -10.03 -33.64 -32.91
C SER A 479 -9.90 -32.11 -32.91
N GLU A 480 -10.41 -31.44 -31.88
CA GLU A 480 -10.35 -29.98 -31.78
C GLU A 480 -8.93 -29.52 -31.39
N SER A 481 -8.37 -28.58 -32.15
CA SER A 481 -7.07 -27.96 -31.88
C SER A 481 -7.20 -26.64 -31.14
N LEU A 482 -6.16 -26.27 -30.39
CA LEU A 482 -6.11 -24.96 -29.75
C LEU A 482 -5.71 -23.87 -30.74
N GLU A 483 -6.34 -22.70 -30.61
CA GLU A 483 -5.90 -21.49 -31.32
C GLU A 483 -4.56 -21.00 -30.76
N PRO A 484 -3.57 -20.64 -31.59
CA PRO A 484 -2.28 -20.13 -31.13
C PRO A 484 -2.40 -18.94 -30.18
N LEU A 485 -1.51 -18.86 -29.18
CA LEU A 485 -1.42 -17.70 -28.29
C LEU A 485 -0.99 -16.46 -29.08
N SER A 486 -1.75 -15.37 -28.93
CA SER A 486 -1.37 -14.05 -29.38
C SER A 486 -0.99 -13.18 -28.19
N PHE A 487 0.23 -12.64 -28.24
CA PHE A 487 0.71 -11.64 -27.29
C PHE A 487 0.51 -10.26 -27.90
N LYS A 488 0.15 -9.30 -27.05
CA LYS A 488 0.05 -7.92 -27.45
C LYS A 488 1.45 -7.36 -27.70
N PRO A 489 1.73 -6.79 -28.89
CA PRO A 489 3.01 -6.15 -29.12
C PRO A 489 3.16 -4.96 -28.17
N VAL A 490 4.36 -4.74 -27.65
CA VAL A 490 4.67 -3.56 -26.83
C VAL A 490 4.91 -2.38 -27.79
N PRO A 491 4.04 -1.35 -27.83
CA PRO A 491 4.23 -0.22 -28.74
C PRO A 491 5.54 0.51 -28.40
N GLN A 492 6.28 1.03 -29.37
CA GLN A 492 7.53 1.75 -29.06
C GLN A 492 7.28 3.24 -28.75
N GLY A 493 6.31 3.86 -29.44
CA GLY A 493 5.88 5.23 -29.22
C GLY A 493 4.95 5.39 -28.01
N GLU A 494 4.56 6.64 -27.74
CA GLU A 494 3.47 6.95 -26.81
C GLU A 494 2.21 6.16 -27.21
N CYS A 495 1.55 5.57 -26.23
CA CYS A 495 0.34 4.80 -26.47
C CYS A 495 -0.62 4.90 -25.28
N GLN A 496 -1.87 4.52 -25.46
CA GLN A 496 -2.82 4.40 -24.36
C GLN A 496 -2.60 3.11 -23.57
N MET A 497 -3.02 3.08 -22.31
CA MET A 497 -2.95 1.88 -21.47
C MET A 497 -3.66 0.69 -22.14
N MET A 498 -4.80 0.94 -22.80
CA MET A 498 -5.53 -0.07 -23.56
C MET A 498 -4.81 -0.61 -24.79
N GLU A 499 -3.67 -0.06 -25.20
CA GLU A 499 -2.83 -0.54 -26.31
C GLU A 499 -1.66 -1.40 -25.82
N ILE A 500 -1.30 -1.33 -24.54
CA ILE A 500 -0.19 -2.10 -23.94
C ILE A 500 -0.64 -3.16 -22.94
N ALA A 501 -1.68 -2.90 -22.15
CA ALA A 501 -2.21 -3.86 -21.18
C ALA A 501 -2.99 -4.98 -21.87
N LYS A 502 -2.85 -6.21 -21.38
CA LYS A 502 -3.66 -7.35 -21.82
C LYS A 502 -5.05 -7.33 -21.21
N ILE A 503 -5.11 -7.03 -19.91
CA ILE A 503 -6.35 -6.98 -19.13
C ILE A 503 -6.37 -5.63 -18.42
N ILE A 504 -7.48 -4.91 -18.55
CA ILE A 504 -7.84 -3.78 -17.71
C ILE A 504 -9.26 -4.07 -17.24
N ARG A 505 -9.47 -4.19 -15.93
CA ARG A 505 -10.78 -4.52 -15.39
C ARG A 505 -11.01 -3.84 -14.06
N SER A 506 -12.27 -3.72 -13.72
CA SER A 506 -12.73 -3.35 -12.39
C SER A 506 -13.68 -4.44 -11.89
N LYS A 507 -13.72 -4.62 -10.58
CA LYS A 507 -14.60 -5.58 -9.92
C LYS A 507 -14.84 -5.18 -8.48
N ASN A 508 -15.94 -5.61 -7.88
CA ASN A 508 -16.12 -5.51 -6.44
C ASN A 508 -15.09 -6.37 -5.68
N SER A 509 -14.71 -5.96 -4.47
CA SER A 509 -13.98 -6.80 -3.51
C SER A 509 -14.76 -6.78 -2.20
N GLY A 510 -15.77 -7.64 -2.13
CA GLY A 510 -16.85 -7.49 -1.17
C GLY A 510 -17.75 -6.28 -1.45
N PRO A 511 -18.68 -5.98 -0.53
CA PRO A 511 -19.75 -5.02 -0.75
C PRO A 511 -19.36 -3.55 -0.53
N PHE A 512 -18.19 -3.28 0.05
CA PHE A 512 -17.75 -1.93 0.43
C PHE A 512 -16.46 -1.49 -0.26
N GLU A 513 -15.81 -2.37 -1.02
CA GLU A 513 -14.58 -2.07 -1.75
C GLU A 513 -14.72 -2.39 -3.24
N MET A 514 -13.94 -1.67 -4.03
CA MET A 514 -13.86 -1.84 -5.47
C MET A 514 -12.41 -1.88 -5.89
N THR A 515 -12.06 -2.86 -6.71
CA THR A 515 -10.70 -3.09 -7.15
C THR A 515 -10.56 -2.94 -8.65
N PHE A 516 -9.38 -2.48 -9.07
CA PHE A 516 -8.95 -2.28 -10.44
C PHE A 516 -7.69 -3.10 -10.66
N ASP A 517 -7.67 -3.87 -11.74
CA ASP A 517 -6.50 -4.64 -12.14
C ASP A 517 -6.07 -4.21 -13.54
N ILE A 518 -4.77 -3.99 -13.72
CA ILE A 518 -4.12 -3.89 -15.03
C ILE A 518 -3.08 -5.00 -15.12
N MET A 519 -3.09 -5.80 -16.18
CA MET A 519 -2.19 -6.94 -16.34
C MET A 519 -1.55 -6.96 -17.72
N PHE A 520 -0.31 -7.45 -17.79
CA PHE A 520 0.51 -7.38 -18.99
C PHE A 520 0.91 -8.76 -19.49
N ASP A 521 1.00 -8.89 -20.82
CA ASP A 521 1.40 -10.13 -21.50
C ASP A 521 2.89 -10.48 -21.29
N THR A 522 3.73 -9.48 -21.03
CA THR A 522 5.19 -9.61 -20.92
C THR A 522 5.76 -8.76 -19.78
N MET A 523 6.91 -9.18 -19.25
CA MET A 523 7.67 -8.39 -18.26
C MET A 523 8.06 -7.02 -18.83
N GLU A 524 8.40 -6.94 -20.12
CA GLU A 524 8.72 -5.68 -20.81
C GLU A 524 7.57 -4.66 -20.71
N ALA A 525 6.33 -5.07 -21.01
CA ALA A 525 5.17 -4.20 -20.90
C ALA A 525 4.88 -3.78 -19.45
N TYR A 526 5.00 -4.73 -18.52
CA TYR A 526 4.85 -4.47 -17.09
C TYR A 526 5.87 -3.45 -16.57
N ASP A 527 7.16 -3.68 -16.83
CA ASP A 527 8.24 -2.80 -16.41
C ASP A 527 8.11 -1.42 -17.05
N ARG A 528 7.70 -1.35 -18.32
CA ARG A 528 7.45 -0.08 -19.00
C ARG A 528 6.42 0.77 -18.25
N VAL A 529 5.27 0.20 -17.90
CA VAL A 529 4.21 0.93 -17.18
C VAL A 529 4.62 1.22 -15.74
N LYS A 530 5.28 0.27 -15.07
CA LYS A 530 5.81 0.45 -13.70
C LYS A 530 6.80 1.60 -13.62
N ASN A 531 7.76 1.64 -14.55
CA ASN A 531 8.79 2.68 -14.61
C ASN A 531 8.25 4.04 -15.08
N ALA A 532 7.15 4.05 -15.84
CA ALA A 532 6.47 5.29 -16.22
C ALA A 532 5.92 6.08 -15.02
N ASN A 533 5.71 5.41 -13.88
CA ASN A 533 5.16 6.01 -12.66
C ASN A 533 3.85 6.79 -12.89
N ILE A 534 2.99 6.28 -13.78
CA ILE A 534 1.72 6.91 -14.18
C ILE A 534 0.50 6.38 -13.42
N LEU A 535 0.70 5.43 -12.50
CA LEU A 535 -0.35 4.81 -11.69
C LEU A 535 -0.22 5.15 -10.19
N THR A 536 0.16 6.40 -9.87
CA THR A 536 0.34 6.87 -8.49
C THR A 536 -0.99 7.13 -7.78
N ASN A 537 -0.94 7.27 -6.45
CA ASN A 537 -2.12 7.66 -5.67
C ASN A 537 -2.66 9.02 -6.13
N GLU A 538 -1.82 10.05 -6.37
CA GLU A 538 -2.32 11.35 -6.81
C GLU A 538 -3.07 11.25 -8.14
N ARG A 539 -2.54 10.44 -9.08
CA ARG A 539 -3.18 10.25 -10.39
C ARG A 539 -4.52 9.55 -10.26
N ILE A 540 -4.61 8.48 -9.48
CA ILE A 540 -5.88 7.75 -9.27
C ILE A 540 -6.90 8.62 -8.53
N THR A 541 -6.48 9.32 -7.48
CA THR A 541 -7.32 10.28 -6.74
C THR A 541 -7.88 11.35 -7.67
N SER A 542 -7.04 11.93 -8.53
CA SER A 542 -7.48 12.92 -9.52
C SER A 542 -8.39 12.32 -10.59
N LEU A 543 -8.11 11.10 -11.08
CA LEU A 543 -8.84 10.46 -12.17
C LEU A 543 -10.25 10.03 -11.75
N TYR A 544 -10.43 9.63 -10.50
CA TYR A 544 -11.69 9.11 -9.97
C TYR A 544 -12.38 10.06 -8.98
N HIS A 545 -11.88 11.29 -8.82
CA HIS A 545 -12.39 12.28 -7.86
C HIS A 545 -12.47 11.76 -6.41
N LEU A 546 -11.46 10.99 -6.01
CA LEU A 546 -11.39 10.38 -4.68
C LEU A 546 -10.74 11.33 -3.67
N LYS A 547 -10.78 10.95 -2.40
CA LYS A 547 -9.88 11.48 -1.37
C LYS A 547 -8.70 10.52 -1.17
N PRO A 548 -7.55 10.99 -0.65
CA PRO A 548 -6.40 10.12 -0.40
C PRO A 548 -6.74 8.90 0.48
N GLU A 549 -7.61 9.06 1.48
CA GLU A 549 -8.06 7.99 2.38
C GLU A 549 -8.98 6.95 1.72
N ASP A 550 -9.55 7.24 0.54
CA ASP A 550 -10.40 6.29 -0.18
C ASP A 550 -9.58 5.21 -0.90
N ILE A 551 -8.27 5.40 -1.09
CA ILE A 551 -7.37 4.39 -1.66
C ILE A 551 -6.88 3.46 -0.55
N ILE A 552 -7.32 2.20 -0.59
CA ILE A 552 -6.98 1.15 0.39
C ILE A 552 -5.65 0.49 0.00
N VAL A 553 -5.48 0.19 -1.29
CA VAL A 553 -4.28 -0.46 -1.85
C VAL A 553 -3.98 0.19 -3.19
N ASN A 554 -2.70 0.44 -3.47
CA ASN A 554 -2.21 0.76 -4.80
C ASN A 554 -0.79 0.20 -4.94
N MET A 555 -0.62 -0.86 -5.73
CA MET A 555 0.65 -1.56 -5.83
C MET A 555 0.83 -2.33 -7.13
N PHE A 556 2.08 -2.53 -7.50
CA PHE A 556 2.47 -3.52 -8.50
C PHE A 556 2.69 -4.88 -7.85
N PHE A 557 2.33 -5.95 -8.56
CA PHE A 557 2.48 -7.34 -8.15
C PHE A 557 3.09 -8.15 -9.29
N GLU A 558 4.39 -8.36 -9.20
CA GLU A 558 5.22 -9.01 -10.21
C GLU A 558 4.84 -10.47 -10.52
N PRO A 559 4.48 -11.33 -9.54
CA PRO A 559 4.13 -12.72 -9.84
C PRO A 559 2.97 -12.91 -10.83
N ALA A 560 2.14 -11.87 -11.01
CA ALA A 560 1.05 -11.85 -11.99
C ALA A 560 1.24 -10.80 -13.09
N LEU A 561 2.40 -10.15 -13.17
CA LEU A 561 2.65 -9.01 -14.07
C LEU A 561 1.52 -7.99 -14.02
N ALA A 562 1.11 -7.63 -12.79
CA ALA A 562 -0.12 -6.87 -12.56
C ALA A 562 0.13 -5.59 -11.76
N TRP A 563 -0.72 -4.61 -11.97
CA TRP A 563 -0.95 -3.50 -11.07
C TRP A 563 -2.35 -3.64 -10.48
N LYS A 564 -2.48 -3.34 -9.19
CA LYS A 564 -3.72 -3.45 -8.45
C LYS A 564 -3.96 -2.19 -7.63
N CYS A 565 -5.17 -1.65 -7.76
CA CYS A 565 -5.67 -0.59 -6.90
C CYS A 565 -7.01 -1.02 -6.30
N THR A 566 -7.22 -0.76 -5.02
CA THR A 566 -8.51 -1.01 -4.36
C THR A 566 -8.91 0.25 -3.63
N ILE A 567 -10.16 0.67 -3.85
CA ILE A 567 -10.75 1.88 -3.29
C ILE A 567 -11.99 1.54 -2.48
N ARG A 568 -12.35 2.43 -1.55
CA ARG A 568 -13.66 2.41 -0.91
C ARG A 568 -14.74 2.72 -1.95
N ARG A 569 -15.84 1.96 -1.92
CA ARG A 569 -16.97 2.24 -2.82
C ARG A 569 -17.70 3.52 -2.37
N PRO A 570 -18.18 4.35 -3.32
CA PRO A 570 -19.05 5.48 -2.98
C PRO A 570 -20.41 5.02 -2.43
N TRP A 571 -20.85 3.81 -2.78
CA TRP A 571 -22.07 3.19 -2.29
C TRP A 571 -21.86 1.72 -1.93
N GLU A 572 -22.66 1.25 -0.98
CA GLU A 572 -22.71 -0.16 -0.61
C GLU A 572 -23.31 -0.99 -1.75
N GLN A 573 -22.69 -2.11 -2.06
CA GLN A 573 -23.11 -3.00 -3.14
C GLN A 573 -24.58 -3.39 -3.03
N GLY A 574 -25.33 -3.10 -4.10
CA GLY A 574 -26.73 -3.49 -4.26
C GLY A 574 -27.73 -2.71 -3.39
N THR A 575 -27.30 -1.65 -2.70
CA THR A 575 -28.18 -0.77 -1.90
C THR A 575 -28.96 0.22 -2.77
N VAL A 576 -29.72 1.11 -2.14
CA VAL A 576 -30.46 2.21 -2.78
C VAL A 576 -29.49 3.21 -3.41
N GLY A 577 -29.68 3.53 -4.69
CA GLY A 577 -28.81 4.46 -5.43
C GLY A 577 -27.51 3.87 -6.01
N GLU A 578 -27.20 2.60 -5.76
CA GLU A 578 -26.07 1.90 -6.39
C GLU A 578 -26.25 1.82 -7.93
N ARG A 579 -25.14 1.92 -8.67
CA ARG A 579 -25.11 2.09 -10.13
C ARG A 579 -24.45 0.95 -10.88
N ASP A 580 -23.53 0.25 -10.23
CA ASP A 580 -22.81 -0.89 -10.77
C ASP A 580 -22.54 -1.88 -9.63
N THR A 581 -23.55 -2.72 -9.36
CA THR A 581 -23.53 -3.71 -8.26
C THR A 581 -22.28 -4.58 -8.31
N LEU A 582 -21.76 -4.91 -9.49
CA LEU A 582 -20.58 -5.75 -9.63
C LEU A 582 -19.27 -4.96 -9.80
N GLY A 583 -19.34 -3.63 -9.89
CA GLY A 583 -18.19 -2.75 -10.15
C GLY A 583 -17.48 -3.03 -11.47
N THR A 584 -18.18 -3.57 -12.48
CA THR A 584 -17.55 -4.13 -13.69
C THR A 584 -17.19 -3.11 -14.77
N GLN A 585 -17.74 -1.89 -14.70
CA GLN A 585 -17.58 -0.86 -15.74
C GLN A 585 -16.83 0.39 -15.24
N GLN A 586 -16.16 0.27 -14.10
CA GLN A 586 -15.48 1.39 -13.44
C GLN A 586 -14.03 1.56 -13.94
N HIS A 587 -13.49 0.60 -14.68
CA HIS A 587 -12.15 0.64 -15.25
C HIS A 587 -12.00 1.57 -16.47
N GLY A 588 -13.12 2.09 -17.01
CA GLY A 588 -13.14 2.90 -18.23
C GLY A 588 -12.09 4.03 -18.26
N PRO A 589 -11.95 4.84 -17.20
CA PRO A 589 -10.94 5.91 -17.14
C PRO A 589 -9.49 5.42 -17.24
N LEU A 590 -9.20 4.18 -16.86
CA LEU A 590 -7.85 3.62 -16.96
C LEU A 590 -7.44 3.34 -18.40
N LEU A 591 -8.41 3.09 -19.30
CA LEU A 591 -8.15 2.68 -20.68
C LEU A 591 -7.34 3.74 -21.45
N SER A 592 -7.66 5.02 -21.24
CA SER A 592 -7.10 6.16 -21.94
C SER A 592 -5.91 6.81 -21.24
N ILE A 593 -5.43 6.24 -20.12
CA ILE A 593 -4.19 6.72 -19.48
C ILE A 593 -3.06 6.62 -20.51
N VAL A 594 -2.37 7.73 -20.72
CA VAL A 594 -1.24 7.81 -21.66
C VAL A 594 -0.01 7.18 -21.03
N VAL A 595 0.57 6.21 -21.72
CA VAL A 595 1.85 5.57 -21.43
C VAL A 595 2.92 6.21 -22.32
N PRO A 596 3.90 6.93 -21.75
CA PRO A 596 4.94 7.61 -22.52
C PRO A 596 5.72 6.66 -23.43
N ALA A 597 6.28 7.17 -24.54
CA ALA A 597 7.11 6.37 -25.44
C ALA A 597 8.28 5.72 -24.70
N VAL A 598 8.80 4.59 -25.19
CA VAL A 598 9.99 3.96 -24.58
C VAL A 598 11.16 4.96 -24.55
N SER A 599 11.29 5.80 -25.58
CA SER A 599 12.26 6.89 -25.65
C SER A 599 11.99 8.07 -24.70
N ASP A 600 10.77 8.21 -24.19
CA ASP A 600 10.37 9.28 -23.26
C ASP A 600 10.36 8.79 -21.81
N LEU A 601 10.26 7.47 -21.60
CA LEU A 601 10.64 6.79 -20.36
C LEU A 601 12.15 6.83 -20.16
N VAL A 602 12.89 6.94 -21.27
CA VAL A 602 14.18 7.62 -21.32
C VAL A 602 13.90 9.13 -21.28
N VAL A 603 13.35 9.62 -20.16
CA VAL A 603 13.66 11.00 -19.78
C VAL A 603 15.16 11.02 -19.65
N LYS A 604 15.79 11.57 -20.69
CA LYS A 604 17.20 11.94 -20.70
C LYS A 604 17.46 12.57 -19.33
N PRO A 605 18.36 12.02 -18.48
CA PRO A 605 19.08 12.89 -17.57
C PRO A 605 19.50 14.09 -18.43
N SER A 606 19.15 15.31 -18.01
CA SER A 606 19.66 16.52 -18.63
C SER A 606 21.12 16.27 -18.96
N SER A 607 21.44 16.30 -20.25
CA SER A 607 22.64 15.74 -20.84
C SER A 607 23.89 16.18 -20.10
N ILE A 608 24.40 15.27 -19.28
CA ILE A 608 25.81 15.17 -18.95
C ILE A 608 26.13 13.71 -19.18
N ASP A 609 27.05 13.50 -20.10
CA ASP A 609 27.48 12.20 -20.60
C ASP A 609 27.68 11.17 -19.48
N ASN A 610 26.82 10.15 -19.44
CA ASN A 610 27.09 8.90 -18.75
C ASN A 610 27.28 7.80 -19.78
N ALA A 611 28.53 7.64 -20.21
CA ALA A 611 28.98 6.47 -20.92
C ALA A 611 28.82 5.24 -20.02
N GLY A 612 27.89 4.35 -20.41
CA GLY A 612 27.80 2.93 -20.07
C GLY A 612 28.06 2.52 -18.62
N LEU A 613 27.01 2.39 -17.81
CA LEU A 613 26.97 1.45 -16.68
C LEU A 613 25.57 0.88 -16.48
N SER A 614 25.38 -0.35 -16.98
CA SER A 614 24.53 -1.34 -16.31
C SER A 614 24.95 -1.40 -14.85
N LEU A 615 24.04 -1.12 -13.92
CA LEU A 615 24.25 -1.38 -12.50
C LEU A 615 23.39 -2.57 -12.10
N SER A 616 24.02 -3.75 -12.18
CA SER A 616 23.84 -4.72 -11.11
C SER A 616 24.03 -4.00 -9.75
N PRO A 617 23.46 -4.49 -8.64
CA PRO A 617 23.89 -4.02 -7.33
C PRO A 617 25.41 -4.20 -7.26
N ARG A 618 26.15 -3.11 -7.41
CA ARG A 618 27.60 -3.13 -7.29
C ARG A 618 27.87 -3.41 -5.84
N ASP A 619 28.51 -4.53 -5.59
CA ASP A 619 28.98 -4.88 -4.26
C ASP A 619 29.94 -3.78 -3.77
N ARG A 620 29.47 -2.93 -2.85
CA ARG A 620 30.28 -1.88 -2.21
C ARG A 620 31.00 -2.39 -0.97
N SER A 621 30.88 -3.68 -0.64
CA SER A 621 31.47 -4.26 0.57
C SER A 621 32.99 -4.17 0.62
N ASN A 622 33.65 -3.96 -0.52
CA ASN A 622 35.10 -3.84 -0.64
C ASN A 622 35.58 -2.42 -0.93
N PHE A 623 34.70 -1.41 -0.91
CA PHE A 623 35.12 -0.03 -1.14
C PHE A 623 36.09 0.42 -0.05
N SER A 624 37.09 1.19 -0.45
CA SER A 624 37.82 2.13 0.41
C SER A 624 37.07 3.46 0.53
N ALA A 625 37.48 4.33 1.46
CA ALA A 625 36.91 5.67 1.58
C ALA A 625 37.07 6.47 0.26
N THR A 626 38.20 6.30 -0.44
CA THR A 626 38.44 6.91 -1.75
C THR A 626 37.46 6.40 -2.81
N ASP A 627 37.20 5.09 -2.85
CA ASP A 627 36.22 4.51 -3.79
C ASP A 627 34.81 5.03 -3.52
N SER A 628 34.43 5.20 -2.24
CA SER A 628 33.17 5.84 -1.86
C SER A 628 33.08 7.28 -2.36
N VAL A 629 34.12 8.10 -2.15
CA VAL A 629 34.11 9.49 -2.65
C VAL A 629 34.05 9.51 -4.16
N GLN A 630 34.85 8.70 -4.85
CA GLN A 630 34.82 8.58 -6.31
C GLN A 630 33.43 8.17 -6.81
N TYR A 631 32.81 7.16 -6.21
CA TYR A 631 31.47 6.71 -6.57
C TYR A 631 30.42 7.81 -6.40
N LEU A 632 30.39 8.48 -5.24
CA LEU A 632 29.46 9.57 -4.95
C LEU A 632 29.71 10.75 -5.90
N TRP A 633 30.98 11.12 -6.12
CA TRP A 633 31.39 12.23 -6.98
C TRP A 633 30.97 12.03 -8.44
N THR A 634 31.28 10.85 -9.01
CA THR A 634 30.91 10.51 -10.38
C THR A 634 29.40 10.42 -10.53
N THR A 635 28.69 9.85 -9.56
CA THR A 635 27.21 9.72 -9.62
C THR A 635 26.52 11.09 -9.56
N LEU A 636 27.09 12.06 -8.84
CA LEU A 636 26.63 13.46 -8.82
C LEU A 636 26.96 14.24 -10.11
N GLY A 637 27.65 13.61 -11.08
CA GLY A 637 28.03 14.23 -12.35
C GLY A 637 29.01 15.39 -12.19
N LEU A 638 29.98 15.24 -11.28
CA LEU A 638 31.00 16.24 -10.98
C LEU A 638 32.32 15.97 -11.75
N PRO A 639 33.19 16.97 -11.95
CA PRO A 639 34.40 16.82 -12.78
C PRO A 639 35.39 15.80 -12.23
N ALA A 640 35.67 14.74 -12.99
CA ALA A 640 36.52 13.64 -12.54
C ALA A 640 37.96 14.06 -12.17
N ALA A 641 38.52 15.08 -12.85
CA ALA A 641 39.86 15.59 -12.60
C ALA A 641 40.09 16.07 -11.15
N SER A 642 39.03 16.47 -10.45
CA SER A 642 39.10 16.91 -9.05
C SER A 642 39.54 15.80 -8.11
N LEU A 643 39.20 14.55 -8.42
CA LEU A 643 39.52 13.39 -7.58
C LEU A 643 41.03 13.20 -7.40
N GLU A 644 41.85 13.66 -8.34
CA GLU A 644 43.32 13.61 -8.25
C GLU A 644 43.88 14.46 -7.11
N ASN A 645 43.08 15.39 -6.57
CA ASN A 645 43.45 16.30 -5.49
C ASN A 645 42.97 15.82 -4.11
N LEU A 646 42.33 14.65 -4.01
CA LEU A 646 41.88 14.10 -2.74
C LEU A 646 42.96 13.21 -2.10
N ARG A 647 43.25 13.42 -0.81
CA ARG A 647 44.14 12.61 0.01
C ARG A 647 43.40 12.18 1.28
N LEU A 648 43.23 10.87 1.46
CA LEU A 648 42.56 10.28 2.63
C LEU A 648 43.57 9.43 3.43
N PRO A 649 44.53 10.05 4.15
CA PRO A 649 45.56 9.30 4.87
C PRO A 649 45.01 8.61 6.13
N GLY A 650 45.68 7.54 6.54
CA GLY A 650 45.31 6.74 7.71
C GLY A 650 44.91 5.30 7.37
N LYS A 651 45.09 4.38 8.31
CA LYS A 651 44.66 2.98 8.24
C LYS A 651 44.04 2.60 9.57
N GLY A 652 43.05 1.72 9.58
CA GLY A 652 42.39 1.25 10.79
C GLY A 652 40.86 1.34 10.72
N LEU A 653 40.20 1.13 11.86
CA LEU A 653 38.74 1.05 11.97
C LEU A 653 38.09 2.42 12.28
N GLY A 654 38.83 3.32 12.92
CA GLY A 654 38.38 4.65 13.34
C GLY A 654 37.53 4.64 14.61
N LEU A 655 36.41 3.91 14.62
CA LEU A 655 35.52 3.75 15.78
C LEU A 655 35.10 2.28 15.95
N PRO A 656 34.86 1.80 17.19
CA PRO A 656 34.54 0.40 17.43
C PRO A 656 33.10 0.09 17.01
N SER A 657 32.95 -0.55 15.84
CA SER A 657 31.68 -0.96 15.28
C SER A 657 31.85 -2.07 14.25
N SER A 658 30.86 -2.94 14.08
CA SER A 658 30.87 -3.86 12.93
C SER A 658 30.65 -3.11 11.61
N PHE A 659 29.93 -1.99 11.62
CA PHE A 659 29.80 -1.11 10.47
C PHE A 659 31.06 -0.29 10.25
N LYS A 660 31.34 0.04 8.98
CA LYS A 660 32.49 0.86 8.59
C LYS A 660 32.28 2.36 8.89
N ILE A 661 32.14 2.70 10.18
CA ILE A 661 31.85 4.08 10.61
C ILE A 661 33.03 5.03 10.32
N GLY A 662 34.28 4.61 10.59
CA GLY A 662 35.46 5.42 10.26
C GLY A 662 35.58 5.70 8.75
N HIS A 663 35.22 4.72 7.91
CA HIS A 663 35.16 4.87 6.46
C HIS A 663 34.15 5.93 6.05
N ILE A 664 32.88 5.80 6.46
CA ILE A 664 31.85 6.76 6.03
C ILE A 664 32.13 8.16 6.59
N ALA A 665 32.79 8.25 7.75
CA ALA A 665 33.25 9.50 8.32
C ALA A 665 34.26 10.21 7.41
N GLN A 666 35.35 9.53 7.08
CA GLN A 666 36.39 10.07 6.22
C GLN A 666 35.87 10.36 4.79
N ALA A 667 35.02 9.49 4.25
CA ALA A 667 34.46 9.66 2.91
C ALA A 667 33.49 10.84 2.81
N SER A 668 32.55 10.98 3.76
CA SER A 668 31.57 12.06 3.72
C SER A 668 32.20 13.45 3.92
N ILE A 669 33.17 13.56 4.84
CA ILE A 669 33.94 14.80 5.05
C ILE A 669 34.82 15.12 3.83
N GLY A 670 35.52 14.11 3.32
CA GLY A 670 36.34 14.24 2.10
C GLY A 670 35.54 14.70 0.90
N LEU A 671 34.33 14.15 0.71
CA LEU A 671 33.41 14.57 -0.34
C LEU A 671 33.00 16.05 -0.19
N SER A 672 32.62 16.49 1.02
CA SER A 672 32.24 17.89 1.24
C SER A 672 33.41 18.85 1.03
N ALA A 673 34.60 18.52 1.53
CA ALA A 673 35.77 19.38 1.41
C ALA A 673 36.29 19.46 -0.04
N LEU A 674 36.24 18.35 -0.80
CA LEU A 674 36.60 18.34 -2.21
C LEU A 674 35.63 19.17 -3.06
N LEU A 675 34.34 19.13 -2.74
CA LEU A 675 33.34 19.99 -3.38
C LEU A 675 33.58 21.46 -3.07
N ALA A 676 33.93 21.80 -1.82
CA ALA A 676 34.32 23.16 -1.45
C ALA A 676 35.54 23.63 -2.26
N ALA A 677 36.57 22.78 -2.38
CA ALA A 677 37.76 23.06 -3.21
C ALA A 677 37.41 23.24 -4.70
N GLN A 678 36.47 22.45 -5.23
CA GLN A 678 35.99 22.59 -6.61
C GLN A 678 35.22 23.91 -6.83
N ILE A 679 34.39 24.33 -5.88
CA ILE A 679 33.71 25.64 -5.95
C ILE A 679 34.71 26.79 -5.86
N PHE A 680 35.72 26.67 -4.99
CA PHE A 680 36.81 27.64 -4.91
C PHE A 680 37.51 27.81 -6.27
N ALA A 681 37.97 26.70 -6.86
CA ALA A 681 38.64 26.67 -8.15
C ALA A 681 37.79 27.24 -9.29
N LEU A 682 36.50 26.92 -9.32
CA LEU A 682 35.56 27.43 -10.30
C LEU A 682 35.42 28.97 -10.22
N ARG A 683 35.39 29.51 -9.01
CA ARG A 683 35.20 30.94 -8.76
C ARG A 683 36.47 31.77 -9.00
N THR A 684 37.64 31.22 -8.69
CA THR A 684 38.94 31.89 -8.85
C THR A 684 39.60 31.61 -10.21
N ALA A 685 38.99 30.76 -11.04
CA ALA A 685 39.57 30.24 -12.27
C ALA A 685 40.97 29.61 -12.06
N SER A 686 41.15 28.91 -10.94
CA SER A 686 42.39 28.18 -10.59
C SER A 686 42.22 26.67 -10.70
N SER A 687 43.30 25.89 -10.53
CA SER A 687 43.19 24.44 -10.32
C SER A 687 42.55 24.13 -8.96
N VAL A 688 41.92 22.95 -8.86
CA VAL A 688 41.38 22.42 -7.59
C VAL A 688 42.54 22.18 -6.61
N PRO A 689 42.56 22.81 -5.43
CA PRO A 689 43.63 22.58 -4.45
C PRO A 689 43.57 21.18 -3.82
N THR A 690 44.70 20.70 -3.30
CA THR A 690 44.78 19.42 -2.59
C THR A 690 43.93 19.45 -1.31
N VAL A 691 43.06 18.46 -1.15
CA VAL A 691 42.24 18.24 0.06
C VAL A 691 42.77 17.03 0.82
N THR A 692 43.03 17.20 2.12
CA THR A 692 43.49 16.12 2.99
C THR A 692 42.53 15.91 4.16
N VAL A 693 42.12 14.66 4.41
CA VAL A 693 41.25 14.28 5.55
C VAL A 693 41.82 13.03 6.26
N PRO A 694 42.48 13.17 7.42
CA PRO A 694 42.97 12.03 8.19
C PRO A 694 41.84 11.18 8.79
N LEU A 695 41.96 9.85 8.71
CA LEU A 695 40.93 8.91 9.18
C LEU A 695 40.57 9.09 10.67
N GLU A 696 41.58 9.19 11.54
CA GLU A 696 41.39 9.32 12.98
C GLU A 696 40.67 10.63 13.33
N HIS A 697 41.10 11.74 12.75
CA HIS A 697 40.46 13.04 12.95
C HIS A 697 39.00 13.04 12.47
N ALA A 698 38.72 12.46 11.30
CA ALA A 698 37.35 12.33 10.78
C ALA A 698 36.46 11.47 11.71
N ALA A 699 36.98 10.37 12.22
CA ALA A 699 36.28 9.50 13.17
C ALA A 699 35.96 10.22 14.49
N ILE A 700 36.88 11.05 14.99
CA ILE A 700 36.68 11.89 16.18
C ILE A 700 35.65 12.99 15.92
N GLU A 701 35.68 13.65 14.74
CA GLU A 701 34.75 14.71 14.38
C GLU A 701 33.29 14.23 14.32
N PHE A 702 33.06 12.97 13.94
CA PHE A 702 31.75 12.28 14.01
C PHE A 702 31.18 12.11 15.43
N LYS A 703 31.91 12.55 16.46
CA LYS A 703 31.49 12.58 17.87
C LYS A 703 31.63 13.98 18.47
N SER A 704 31.85 15.01 17.65
CA SER A 704 32.17 16.38 18.11
C SER A 704 31.16 16.95 19.09
N GLU A 705 29.88 16.60 19.01
CA GLU A 705 28.85 17.07 19.94
C GLU A 705 28.98 16.49 21.36
N ARG A 706 29.81 15.45 21.52
CA ARG A 706 30.13 14.80 22.80
C ARG A 706 31.56 15.09 23.26
N LEU A 707 32.40 15.61 22.38
CA LEU A 707 33.84 15.79 22.59
C LEU A 707 34.20 17.28 22.58
N TYR A 708 33.57 18.05 23.48
CA TYR A 708 33.97 19.42 23.78
C TYR A 708 33.84 19.71 25.27
N THR A 709 34.56 20.74 25.73
CA THR A 709 34.44 21.30 27.08
C THR A 709 34.10 22.78 27.04
N LEU A 710 33.41 23.26 28.07
CA LEU A 710 33.13 24.68 28.33
C LEU A 710 33.65 25.04 29.72
N ALA A 711 34.55 26.02 29.79
CA ALA A 711 35.26 26.38 31.02
C ALA A 711 35.88 25.15 31.73
N GLY A 712 36.43 24.20 30.95
CA GLY A 712 37.02 22.95 31.43
C GLY A 712 36.02 21.82 31.77
N GLU A 713 34.72 22.09 31.76
CA GLU A 713 33.69 21.10 32.07
C GLU A 713 33.14 20.41 30.81
N PRO A 714 32.86 19.09 30.83
CA PRO A 714 32.33 18.37 29.68
C PRO A 714 30.90 18.79 29.34
N ALA A 715 30.50 18.53 28.09
CA ALA A 715 29.14 18.75 27.64
C ALA A 715 28.12 17.95 28.48
N PRO A 716 26.94 18.53 28.83
CA PRO A 716 25.91 17.82 29.59
C PRO A 716 25.31 16.66 28.78
N SER A 717 24.90 15.59 29.47
CA SER A 717 24.29 14.41 28.83
C SER A 717 22.96 14.75 28.15
N PRO A 718 22.73 14.33 26.89
CA PRO A 718 21.48 14.58 26.15
C PRO A 718 20.36 13.56 26.44
N TRP A 719 20.60 12.58 27.32
CA TRP A 719 19.67 11.48 27.57
C TRP A 719 18.61 11.84 28.61
N GLY A 720 17.35 11.55 28.29
CA GLY A 720 16.26 11.69 29.24
C GLY A 720 16.09 10.45 30.15
N PRO A 721 15.17 10.54 31.13
CA PRO A 721 15.02 9.52 32.18
C PRO A 721 14.34 8.22 31.73
N ILE A 722 13.68 8.18 30.56
CA ILE A 722 12.88 7.04 30.09
C ILE A 722 13.27 6.53 28.71
N GLY A 723 14.19 7.18 28.00
CA GLY A 723 14.53 6.88 26.61
C GLY A 723 15.35 5.60 26.44
N GLY A 724 15.46 5.10 25.21
CA GLY A 724 16.20 3.88 24.90
C GLY A 724 15.28 2.67 24.69
N LEU A 725 15.86 1.46 24.76
CA LEU A 725 15.17 0.23 24.40
C LEU A 725 14.32 -0.32 25.55
N HIS A 726 13.11 -0.75 25.25
CA HIS A 726 12.16 -1.31 26.20
C HIS A 726 11.57 -2.61 25.67
N LYS A 727 11.41 -3.59 26.57
CA LYS A 727 10.83 -4.90 26.22
C LYS A 727 9.30 -4.81 26.10
N THR A 728 8.77 -5.44 25.07
CA THR A 728 7.34 -5.57 24.79
C THR A 728 6.94 -7.05 24.72
N SER A 729 5.68 -7.38 24.41
CA SER A 729 5.17 -8.75 24.54
C SER A 729 5.78 -9.71 23.51
N ASN A 730 6.10 -9.19 22.32
CA ASN A 730 6.64 -9.94 21.20
C ASN A 730 7.98 -9.37 20.66
N GLY A 731 8.60 -8.42 21.36
CA GLY A 731 9.82 -7.78 20.88
C GLY A 731 10.30 -6.64 21.76
N TYR A 732 10.79 -5.58 21.12
CA TYR A 732 11.25 -4.37 21.79
C TYR A 732 10.82 -3.14 20.99
N VAL A 733 10.70 -2.02 21.69
CA VAL A 733 10.58 -0.69 21.08
C VAL A 733 11.67 0.23 21.63
N ARG A 734 12.15 1.15 20.82
CA ARG A 734 12.97 2.28 21.28
C ARG A 734 12.09 3.50 21.47
N VAL A 735 12.16 4.10 22.65
CA VAL A 735 11.47 5.35 22.99
C VAL A 735 12.47 6.49 22.94
N HIS A 736 12.13 7.57 22.23
CA HIS A 736 12.92 8.80 22.23
C HIS A 736 12.35 9.80 23.24
N ASP A 737 13.19 10.34 24.13
CA ASP A 737 12.73 11.20 25.23
C ASP A 737 13.54 12.48 25.48
N SER A 738 14.48 12.83 24.60
CA SER A 738 15.28 14.06 24.74
C SER A 738 14.47 15.34 24.67
N PHE A 739 13.20 15.28 24.23
CA PHE A 739 12.27 16.42 24.26
C PHE A 739 11.12 16.18 25.26
N PRO A 740 10.74 17.19 26.06
CA PRO A 740 9.64 17.07 27.02
C PRO A 740 8.32 16.62 26.39
N ASN A 741 7.96 17.11 25.21
CA ASN A 741 6.74 16.70 24.50
C ASN A 741 6.81 15.25 24.00
N HIS A 742 7.99 14.75 23.62
CA HIS A 742 8.17 13.34 23.22
C HIS A 742 8.05 12.42 24.45
N ARG A 743 8.72 12.79 25.55
CA ARG A 743 8.63 12.09 26.84
C ARG A 743 7.20 12.03 27.34
N ASN A 744 6.54 13.19 27.45
CA ASN A 744 5.18 13.27 27.98
C ASN A 744 4.18 12.55 27.06
N GLY A 745 4.35 12.65 25.74
CA GLY A 745 3.52 11.93 24.77
C GLY A 745 3.68 10.41 24.87
N ALA A 746 4.90 9.90 25.01
CA ALA A 746 5.17 8.48 25.20
C ALA A 746 4.55 7.95 26.51
N LEU A 747 4.65 8.71 27.61
CA LEU A 747 4.00 8.36 28.87
C LEU A 747 2.47 8.39 28.75
N ALA A 748 1.91 9.42 28.11
CA ALA A 748 0.46 9.55 27.92
C ALA A 748 -0.12 8.42 27.07
N LEU A 749 0.56 8.02 25.98
CA LEU A 749 0.16 6.95 25.07
C LEU A 749 -0.13 5.64 25.81
N VAL A 750 0.59 5.37 26.90
CA VAL A 750 0.48 4.13 27.68
C VAL A 750 -0.21 4.33 29.03
N GLY A 751 -0.76 5.52 29.29
CA GLY A 751 -1.49 5.85 30.51
C GLY A 751 -0.61 6.05 31.75
N CYS A 752 0.65 6.46 31.57
CA CYS A 752 1.56 6.82 32.67
C CYS A 752 1.39 8.28 33.10
N LYS A 753 1.67 8.57 34.38
CA LYS A 753 1.76 9.95 34.88
C LYS A 753 2.98 10.67 34.28
N PRO A 754 2.98 12.02 34.14
CA PRO A 754 4.09 12.76 33.53
C PRO A 754 5.47 12.61 34.21
N ASN A 755 5.50 12.20 35.48
CA ASN A 755 6.70 11.96 36.26
C ASN A 755 7.03 10.46 36.42
N ALA A 756 6.41 9.60 35.61
CA ALA A 756 6.66 8.17 35.67
C ALA A 756 8.12 7.83 35.36
N THR A 757 8.65 6.88 36.12
CA THR A 757 10.00 6.34 35.96
C THR A 757 10.08 5.39 34.76
N ARG A 758 11.30 5.12 34.29
CA ARG A 758 11.56 4.11 33.25
C ARG A 758 10.90 2.76 33.57
N ALA A 759 11.04 2.28 34.81
CA ALA A 759 10.47 0.99 35.24
C ALA A 759 8.92 0.97 35.17
N GLN A 760 8.27 2.10 35.48
CA GLN A 760 6.81 2.22 35.38
C GLN A 760 6.34 2.24 33.92
N LEU A 761 7.10 2.89 33.03
CA LEU A 761 6.87 2.81 31.59
C LEU A 761 7.03 1.37 31.08
N GLU A 762 8.14 0.70 31.44
CA GLU A 762 8.42 -0.69 31.08
C GLU A 762 7.29 -1.62 31.52
N GLN A 763 6.72 -1.41 32.71
CA GLN A 763 5.57 -2.19 33.19
C GLN A 763 4.33 -2.02 32.30
N LYS A 764 4.08 -0.83 31.74
CA LYS A 764 2.90 -0.55 30.90
C LYS A 764 3.05 -1.05 29.46
N ILE A 765 4.27 -1.15 28.96
CA ILE A 765 4.54 -1.56 27.56
C ILE A 765 4.89 -3.04 27.43
N ARG A 766 5.22 -3.73 28.53
CA ARG A 766 5.58 -5.14 28.54
C ARG A 766 4.56 -6.05 27.86
N ASP A 767 3.27 -5.74 28.01
CA ASP A 767 2.18 -6.56 27.48
C ASP A 767 1.65 -6.07 26.12
N ARG A 768 2.27 -5.03 25.54
CA ARG A 768 1.90 -4.47 24.22
C ARG A 768 2.70 -5.16 23.11
N CYS A 769 2.12 -5.30 21.92
CA CYS A 769 2.88 -5.67 20.71
C CYS A 769 3.81 -4.50 20.31
N SER A 770 5.04 -4.78 19.88
CA SER A 770 6.03 -3.77 19.49
C SER A 770 5.58 -2.92 18.30
N VAL A 771 5.07 -3.58 17.25
CA VAL A 771 4.62 -2.93 16.01
C VAL A 771 3.33 -2.15 16.26
N ASP A 772 2.38 -2.68 17.03
CA ASP A 772 1.14 -1.95 17.34
C ASP A 772 1.43 -0.68 18.15
N LEU A 773 2.40 -0.74 19.07
CA LEU A 773 2.83 0.42 19.84
C LEU A 773 3.54 1.47 18.97
N GLU A 774 4.34 1.05 17.98
CA GLU A 774 4.92 1.95 16.97
C GLU A 774 3.83 2.58 16.10
N THR A 775 2.88 1.79 15.60
CA THR A 775 1.74 2.27 14.79
C THR A 775 0.94 3.30 15.58
N ALA A 776 0.56 2.99 16.81
CA ALA A 776 -0.16 3.91 17.69
C ALA A 776 0.67 5.19 17.96
N ALA A 777 1.98 5.07 18.14
CA ALA A 777 2.85 6.23 18.28
C ALA A 777 2.89 7.09 17.01
N PHE A 778 2.99 6.49 15.83
CA PHE A 778 2.99 7.19 14.54
C PHE A 778 1.66 7.91 14.29
N GLU A 779 0.53 7.26 14.56
CA GLU A 779 -0.81 7.85 14.47
C GLU A 779 -0.96 9.08 15.40
N ASN A 780 -0.35 9.01 16.59
CA ASN A 780 -0.33 10.11 17.56
C ASN A 780 0.83 11.10 17.34
N ARG A 781 1.56 11.02 16.21
CA ARG A 781 2.71 11.88 15.86
C ARG A 781 3.85 11.87 16.90
N LEU A 782 4.03 10.73 17.57
CA LEU A 782 5.07 10.44 18.57
C LEU A 782 6.26 9.71 17.94
N VAL A 783 7.28 9.45 18.75
CA VAL A 783 8.61 8.96 18.32
C VAL A 783 9.00 7.70 19.09
N ILE A 784 8.37 6.60 18.70
CA ILE A 784 8.64 5.25 19.20
C ILE A 784 8.80 4.36 17.97
N SER A 785 9.83 3.52 17.93
CA SER A 785 10.04 2.58 16.82
C SER A 785 10.29 1.17 17.30
N ALA A 786 9.69 0.19 16.63
CA ALA A 786 9.89 -1.22 16.91
C ALA A 786 11.29 -1.67 16.44
N LEU A 787 11.96 -2.45 17.29
CA LEU A 787 13.21 -3.11 16.96
C LEU A 787 12.96 -4.20 15.93
N ARG A 788 13.71 -4.18 14.83
CA ARG A 788 13.59 -5.13 13.72
C ARG A 788 14.95 -5.69 13.34
N SER A 789 14.97 -6.88 12.74
CA SER A 789 16.10 -7.39 11.94
C SER A 789 16.09 -6.79 10.52
N TYR A 790 17.14 -7.05 9.74
CA TYR A 790 17.15 -6.68 8.32
C TYR A 790 16.01 -7.35 7.53
N SER A 791 15.77 -8.64 7.74
CA SER A 791 14.69 -9.36 7.06
C SER A 791 13.31 -8.78 7.36
N GLN A 792 13.10 -8.29 8.59
CA GLN A 792 11.85 -7.62 8.98
C GLN A 792 11.75 -6.19 8.43
N TRP A 793 12.87 -5.48 8.26
CA TRP A 793 12.90 -4.15 7.67
C TRP A 793 12.68 -4.19 6.15
N ASP A 794 13.41 -5.05 5.44
CA ASP A 794 13.48 -5.07 3.96
C ASP A 794 12.14 -5.43 3.30
N VAL A 795 11.24 -6.10 4.04
CA VAL A 795 9.88 -6.41 3.57
C VAL A 795 8.91 -5.22 3.69
N LEU A 796 9.25 -4.16 4.44
CA LEU A 796 8.37 -3.02 4.63
C LEU A 796 8.27 -2.17 3.37
N PRO A 797 7.07 -1.62 3.06
CA PRO A 797 6.93 -0.70 1.92
C PRO A 797 7.85 0.51 2.02
N GLN A 798 8.11 1.04 3.23
CA GLN A 798 9.05 2.15 3.41
C GLN A 798 10.48 1.79 2.98
N ALA A 799 10.96 0.61 3.38
CA ALA A 799 12.33 0.16 3.06
C ALA A 799 12.60 0.11 1.55
N ARG A 800 11.57 -0.26 0.77
CA ARG A 800 11.63 -0.35 -0.69
C ARG A 800 11.65 1.01 -1.39
N GLN A 801 11.06 2.04 -0.78
CA GLN A 801 11.02 3.41 -1.34
C GLN A 801 12.30 4.21 -1.09
N ILE A 802 13.12 3.79 -0.14
CA ILE A 802 14.39 4.48 0.16
C ILE A 802 15.39 4.25 -0.97
N ALA A 803 15.87 5.35 -1.55
CA ALA A 803 16.91 5.35 -2.58
C ALA A 803 18.17 4.62 -2.11
N ASP A 804 18.81 3.88 -3.02
CA ASP A 804 20.09 3.20 -2.76
C ASP A 804 21.30 4.17 -2.74
N PHE A 805 21.07 5.42 -3.13
CA PHE A 805 22.06 6.50 -3.15
C PHE A 805 21.70 7.57 -2.10
N PRO A 806 22.66 8.07 -1.28
CA PRO A 806 22.34 8.88 -0.11
C PRO A 806 22.03 10.36 -0.40
N ILE A 807 22.28 10.86 -1.63
CA ILE A 807 22.10 12.27 -2.01
C ILE A 807 21.28 12.36 -3.30
N THR A 808 20.03 12.81 -3.23
CA THR A 808 19.22 13.06 -4.43
C THR A 808 19.33 14.52 -4.84
N LEU A 809 19.69 14.79 -6.10
CA LEU A 809 19.65 16.13 -6.71
C LEU A 809 18.57 16.19 -7.79
N ARG A 810 17.73 17.23 -7.76
CA ARG A 810 16.69 17.47 -8.77
C ARG A 810 16.67 18.94 -9.18
N LYS A 811 16.73 19.23 -10.48
CA LYS A 811 16.49 20.60 -10.99
C LYS A 811 15.00 20.91 -10.89
N LEU A 812 14.63 22.04 -10.28
CA LEU A 812 13.24 22.47 -10.07
C LEU A 812 12.75 23.37 -11.20
N CYS A 813 13.58 24.32 -11.64
CA CYS A 813 13.28 25.24 -12.73
C CYS A 813 14.57 25.75 -13.37
N ASP A 814 14.50 26.22 -14.61
CA ASP A 814 15.63 26.88 -15.28
C ASP A 814 15.86 28.29 -14.71
N GLY A 815 17.09 28.79 -14.87
CA GLY A 815 17.50 30.08 -14.33
C GLY A 815 18.90 30.46 -14.83
N PRO A 816 19.44 31.62 -14.42
CA PRO A 816 20.71 32.12 -14.93
C PRO A 816 21.87 31.15 -14.69
N ILE A 817 22.87 31.10 -15.56
CA ILE A 817 24.09 30.32 -15.32
C ILE A 817 25.06 31.18 -14.51
N GLY A 818 25.61 30.63 -13.42
CA GLY A 818 26.64 31.29 -12.63
C GLY A 818 26.50 31.03 -11.12
N LEU A 819 27.59 31.31 -10.39
CA LEU A 819 27.56 31.35 -8.93
C LEU A 819 26.82 32.60 -8.44
N PRO A 820 26.27 32.57 -7.21
CA PRO A 820 25.71 33.75 -6.56
C PRO A 820 26.61 35.00 -6.64
N SER A 821 26.03 36.14 -7.00
CA SER A 821 26.78 37.40 -7.21
C SER A 821 27.44 37.96 -5.94
N THR A 822 27.00 37.54 -4.77
CA THR A 822 27.61 37.91 -3.47
C THR A 822 28.89 37.15 -3.18
N MET A 823 29.20 36.07 -3.91
CA MET A 823 30.44 35.32 -3.72
C MET A 823 31.63 36.10 -4.30
N GLN A 824 32.63 36.36 -3.46
CA GLN A 824 33.78 37.21 -3.80
C GLN A 824 34.76 36.54 -4.79
N LEU A 825 35.32 37.33 -5.73
CA LEU A 825 36.29 36.85 -6.73
C LEU A 825 37.68 36.51 -6.16
N GLN A 826 38.09 37.14 -5.05
CA GLN A 826 39.35 36.85 -4.32
C GLN A 826 39.05 36.51 -2.87
N PRO A 827 38.57 35.29 -2.59
CA PRO A 827 38.07 34.89 -1.29
C PRO A 827 39.18 34.25 -0.45
N ASP A 828 39.14 34.47 0.87
CA ASP A 828 39.97 33.76 1.84
C ASP A 828 39.49 32.30 2.07
N LYS A 829 38.20 32.02 1.82
CA LYS A 829 37.56 30.71 1.99
C LYS A 829 36.66 30.29 0.83
N ALA A 830 36.50 28.97 0.65
CA ALA A 830 35.81 28.35 -0.48
C ALA A 830 34.36 28.80 -0.75
N LEU A 831 33.57 29.09 0.28
CA LEU A 831 32.16 29.49 0.19
C LEU A 831 31.90 30.93 0.65
N ARG A 832 32.95 31.76 0.79
CA ARG A 832 32.81 33.15 1.24
C ARG A 832 31.79 33.92 0.40
N GLY A 833 30.77 34.49 1.06
CA GLY A 833 29.68 35.24 0.41
C GLY A 833 28.46 34.40 0.03
N LEU A 834 28.49 33.08 0.21
CA LEU A 834 27.29 32.24 0.12
C LEU A 834 26.39 32.53 1.33
N ARG A 835 25.07 32.63 1.10
CA ARG A 835 24.07 32.94 2.13
C ARG A 835 23.10 31.78 2.29
N VAL A 836 23.06 31.21 3.49
CA VAL A 836 22.31 29.99 3.81
C VAL A 836 21.32 30.31 4.91
N LEU A 837 20.03 30.14 4.63
CA LEU A 837 18.97 30.28 5.61
C LEU A 837 18.53 28.88 6.07
N GLU A 838 18.75 28.58 7.34
CA GLU A 838 18.68 27.22 7.87
C GLU A 838 17.58 27.09 8.94
N LEU A 839 16.58 26.25 8.67
CA LEU A 839 15.50 25.89 9.60
C LEU A 839 15.68 24.43 10.03
N SER A 840 16.52 24.21 11.03
CA SER A 840 16.96 22.87 11.41
C SER A 840 17.05 22.72 12.93
N ARG A 841 17.17 21.47 13.41
CA ARG A 841 17.37 21.12 14.83
C ARG A 841 18.16 19.81 14.95
N VAL A 842 18.67 19.54 16.15
CA VAL A 842 19.33 18.27 16.53
C VAL A 842 20.75 18.16 15.95
N ILE A 843 21.02 17.22 15.03
CA ILE A 843 22.39 16.94 14.54
C ILE A 843 22.48 17.08 13.02
N ALA A 844 21.75 16.26 12.25
CA ALA A 844 22.00 16.09 10.81
C ALA A 844 21.95 17.38 9.98
N ALA A 845 20.82 18.11 9.99
CA ALA A 845 20.72 19.39 9.28
C ALA A 845 21.57 20.51 9.92
N PRO A 846 21.66 20.64 11.26
CA PRO A 846 22.63 21.54 11.88
C PRO A 846 24.08 21.32 11.43
N LEU A 847 24.50 20.08 11.29
CA LEU A 847 25.84 19.76 10.82
C LEU A 847 26.07 20.24 9.38
N SER A 848 25.08 20.16 8.48
CA SER A 848 25.27 20.67 7.12
C SER A 848 25.58 22.17 7.11
N GLY A 849 24.88 22.96 7.92
CA GLY A 849 25.18 24.39 8.07
C GLY A 849 26.55 24.64 8.69
N LYS A 850 26.94 23.86 9.72
CA LYS A 850 28.26 23.93 10.35
C LYS A 850 29.36 23.67 9.31
N THR A 851 29.18 22.66 8.46
CA THR A 851 30.07 22.31 7.36
C THR A 851 30.16 23.40 6.29
N LEU A 852 29.04 24.04 5.91
CA LEU A 852 29.10 25.16 4.95
C LEU A 852 29.83 26.37 5.55
N SER A 853 29.60 26.67 6.83
CA SER A 853 30.22 27.81 7.51
C SER A 853 31.72 27.65 7.75
N VAL A 854 32.23 26.42 7.91
CA VAL A 854 33.69 26.17 8.05
C VAL A 854 34.46 26.57 6.79
N HIS A 855 33.78 26.55 5.65
CA HIS A 855 34.26 27.01 4.36
C HIS A 855 33.86 28.47 4.07
N GLY A 856 33.30 29.21 5.03
CA GLY A 856 33.06 30.65 4.96
C GLY A 856 31.67 31.10 4.51
N ALA A 857 30.70 30.18 4.37
CA ALA A 857 29.31 30.57 4.12
C ALA A 857 28.73 31.37 5.32
N ASP A 858 27.93 32.39 5.05
CA ASP A 858 27.12 33.08 6.05
C ASP A 858 25.84 32.27 6.28
N VAL A 859 25.77 31.62 7.45
CA VAL A 859 24.66 30.73 7.81
C VAL A 859 23.82 31.39 8.89
N LEU A 860 22.60 31.77 8.53
CA LEU A 860 21.56 32.23 9.45
C LEU A 860 20.71 31.03 9.89
N TRP A 861 20.94 30.55 11.10
CA TRP A 861 20.17 29.49 11.72
C TRP A 861 18.94 30.05 12.42
N VAL A 862 17.77 29.76 11.86
CA VAL A 862 16.48 30.18 12.35
C VAL A 862 15.94 29.15 13.35
N THR A 863 15.81 29.59 14.59
CA THR A 863 15.15 28.86 15.67
C THR A 863 13.79 29.50 15.99
N SER A 864 13.08 29.00 16.99
CA SER A 864 11.78 29.54 17.40
C SER A 864 11.75 29.75 18.90
N PRO A 865 11.18 30.86 19.40
CA PRO A 865 11.03 31.10 20.84
C PRO A 865 10.10 30.06 21.51
N ASN A 866 9.31 29.33 20.72
CA ASN A 866 8.35 28.32 21.18
C ASN A 866 8.91 26.89 21.16
N LEU A 867 10.19 26.71 20.80
CA LEU A 867 10.84 25.40 20.75
C LEU A 867 11.94 25.33 21.82
N PRO A 868 12.14 24.17 22.48
CA PRO A 868 13.15 24.06 23.52
C PRO A 868 14.57 24.05 22.95
N ASP A 869 15.50 24.68 23.68
CA ASP A 869 16.93 24.60 23.43
C ASP A 869 17.49 23.19 23.68
N LEU A 870 18.55 22.82 22.97
CA LEU A 870 19.33 21.60 23.12
C LEU A 870 20.80 21.96 23.42
N PRO A 871 21.11 22.48 24.62
CA PRO A 871 22.40 23.10 24.90
C PRO A 871 23.61 22.20 24.67
N THR A 872 23.49 20.87 24.79
CA THR A 872 24.56 19.93 24.44
C THR A 872 24.93 20.04 22.96
N MET A 873 23.93 20.01 22.07
CA MET A 873 24.10 19.95 20.61
C MET A 873 24.25 21.34 20.00
N ASP A 874 23.38 22.29 20.39
CA ASP A 874 23.29 23.63 19.79
C ASP A 874 24.61 24.41 19.92
N ARG A 875 25.39 24.16 20.99
CA ARG A 875 26.67 24.82 21.21
C ARG A 875 27.75 24.37 20.22
N ASP A 876 27.85 23.07 19.93
CA ASP A 876 28.81 22.60 18.92
C ASP A 876 28.32 22.87 17.49
N PHE A 877 27.04 22.62 17.18
CA PHE A 877 26.50 22.87 15.84
C PHE A 877 26.24 24.35 15.54
N GLY A 878 26.30 25.23 16.54
CA GLY A 878 26.27 26.68 16.38
C GLY A 878 27.60 27.29 15.94
N ARG A 879 28.70 26.51 15.95
CA ARG A 879 30.01 26.98 15.49
C ARG A 879 29.95 27.38 14.01
N GLY A 880 30.40 28.61 13.72
CA GLY A 880 30.38 29.24 12.42
C GLY A 880 29.07 29.89 12.01
N LYS A 881 28.01 29.77 12.82
CA LYS A 881 26.67 30.24 12.46
C LYS A 881 26.24 31.45 13.28
N ARG A 882 25.30 32.20 12.72
CA ARG A 882 24.52 33.22 13.41
C ARG A 882 23.13 32.67 13.69
N THR A 883 22.57 32.97 14.85
CA THR A 883 21.30 32.39 15.32
C THR A 883 20.25 33.47 15.55
N ILE A 884 19.09 33.31 14.91
CA ILE A 884 17.94 34.20 15.06
C ILE A 884 16.72 33.40 15.52
N GLN A 885 15.71 34.10 16.02
CA GLN A 885 14.44 33.50 16.44
C GLN A 885 13.27 34.10 15.66
N LEU A 886 12.45 33.22 15.09
CA LEU A 886 11.21 33.55 14.38
C LEU A 886 10.10 32.56 14.79
N ASP A 887 8.92 33.08 15.10
CA ASP A 887 7.71 32.30 15.31
C ASP A 887 6.84 32.28 14.04
N LEU A 888 7.03 31.25 13.23
CA LEU A 888 6.30 31.07 11.97
C LEU A 888 4.79 30.80 12.14
N ASN A 889 4.25 30.85 13.36
CA ASN A 889 2.81 30.91 13.58
C ASN A 889 2.26 32.35 13.50
N THR A 890 3.15 33.36 13.44
CA THR A 890 2.77 34.76 13.29
C THR A 890 3.06 35.24 11.88
N GLN A 891 2.14 36.03 11.31
CA GLN A 891 2.31 36.57 9.95
C GLN A 891 3.51 37.51 9.85
N SER A 892 3.80 38.27 10.92
CA SER A 892 4.95 39.19 10.97
C SER A 892 6.27 38.44 10.75
N ASP A 893 6.49 37.35 11.49
CA ASP A 893 7.74 36.60 11.39
C ASP A 893 7.81 35.74 10.11
N GLN A 894 6.66 35.36 9.53
CA GLN A 894 6.63 34.77 8.18
C GLN A 894 7.06 35.77 7.10
N ASN A 895 6.64 37.04 7.24
CA ASN A 895 7.06 38.11 6.34
C ASN A 895 8.56 38.39 6.52
N GLU A 896 9.04 38.44 7.75
CA GLU A 896 10.47 38.65 8.05
C GLU A 896 11.34 37.49 7.53
N LEU A 897 10.88 36.23 7.65
CA LEU A 897 11.54 35.10 7.01
C LEU A 897 11.56 35.25 5.48
N SER A 898 10.46 35.73 4.90
CA SER A 898 10.37 35.99 3.46
C SER A 898 11.33 37.09 3.01
N GLU A 899 11.52 38.15 3.81
CA GLU A 899 12.49 39.22 3.54
C GLU A 899 13.92 38.68 3.56
N LEU A 900 14.27 37.83 4.53
CA LEU A 900 15.58 37.17 4.56
C LEU A 900 15.81 36.27 3.34
N LEU A 901 14.75 35.59 2.86
CA LEU A 901 14.80 34.73 1.68
C LEU A 901 15.06 35.50 0.37
N GLU A 902 14.70 36.79 0.27
CA GLU A 902 14.98 37.61 -0.93
C GLU A 902 16.48 37.66 -1.28
N GLU A 903 17.33 37.48 -0.27
CA GLU A 903 18.80 37.53 -0.39
C GLU A 903 19.49 36.18 -0.12
N ALA A 904 18.72 35.12 0.15
CA ALA A 904 19.25 33.78 0.41
C ALA A 904 19.58 33.03 -0.89
N HIS A 905 20.64 32.22 -0.85
CA HIS A 905 21.02 31.34 -1.97
C HIS A 905 20.63 29.88 -1.70
N VAL A 906 20.63 29.50 -0.43
CA VAL A 906 20.28 28.15 0.00
C VAL A 906 19.25 28.25 1.13
N PHE A 907 18.17 27.50 0.99
CA PHE A 907 17.20 27.25 2.04
C PHE A 907 17.35 25.81 2.54
N VAL A 908 17.75 25.63 3.80
CA VAL A 908 17.92 24.32 4.42
C VAL A 908 16.79 24.08 5.40
N GLN A 909 16.15 22.91 5.35
CA GLN A 909 15.15 22.52 6.35
C GLN A 909 15.35 21.08 6.84
N GLY A 910 15.26 20.90 8.16
CA GLY A 910 15.42 19.61 8.84
C GLY A 910 14.15 19.11 9.53
N PHE A 911 12.98 19.52 9.03
CA PHE A 911 11.69 19.07 9.53
C PHE A 911 11.14 17.97 8.62
N ARG A 912 10.19 17.18 9.16
CA ARG A 912 9.49 16.18 8.35
C ARG A 912 8.89 16.82 7.08
N PRO A 913 8.89 16.11 5.93
CA PRO A 913 8.15 16.47 4.74
C PRO A 913 6.75 17.02 5.05
N GLY A 914 6.40 18.14 4.40
CA GLY A 914 5.15 18.88 4.64
C GLY A 914 5.18 19.88 5.81
N GLY A 915 6.08 19.73 6.80
CA GLY A 915 6.04 20.55 8.03
C GLY A 915 6.30 22.05 7.82
N VAL A 916 7.31 22.40 7.02
CA VAL A 916 7.63 23.78 6.65
C VAL A 916 6.82 24.23 5.42
N ALA A 917 6.52 23.30 4.50
CA ALA A 917 5.69 23.55 3.32
C ALA A 917 4.27 24.04 3.67
N GLN A 918 3.64 23.50 4.71
CA GLN A 918 2.33 23.96 5.21
C GLN A 918 2.33 25.43 5.68
N ARG A 919 3.51 26.03 5.90
CA ARG A 919 3.68 27.44 6.26
C ARG A 919 4.04 28.33 5.07
N GLY A 920 3.93 27.82 3.84
CA GLY A 920 4.17 28.59 2.61
C GLY A 920 5.59 28.52 2.05
N PHE A 921 6.46 27.66 2.60
CA PHE A 921 7.86 27.56 2.22
C PHE A 921 8.18 26.19 1.62
N SER A 922 7.40 25.73 0.64
CA SER A 922 7.69 24.50 -0.12
C SER A 922 8.78 24.73 -1.16
N PRO A 923 9.53 23.69 -1.59
CA PRO A 923 10.53 23.82 -2.66
C PRO A 923 9.97 24.47 -3.92
N ASP A 924 8.78 24.07 -4.37
CA ASP A 924 8.15 24.62 -5.58
C ASP A 924 7.81 26.11 -5.43
N VAL A 925 7.31 26.52 -4.26
CA VAL A 925 7.00 27.94 -3.99
C VAL A 925 8.29 28.77 -3.98
N LEU A 926 9.33 28.29 -3.31
CA LEU A 926 10.60 28.98 -3.21
C LEU A 926 11.31 29.05 -4.57
N SER A 927 11.36 27.95 -5.32
CA SER A 927 12.02 27.92 -6.64
C SER A 927 11.31 28.80 -7.66
N ASN A 928 9.98 28.86 -7.63
CA ASN A 928 9.22 29.74 -8.53
C ASN A 928 9.42 31.22 -8.16
N ARG A 929 9.38 31.55 -6.87
CA ARG A 929 9.56 32.93 -6.40
C ARG A 929 10.98 33.44 -6.64
N PHE A 930 11.97 32.61 -6.39
CA PHE A 930 13.39 32.98 -6.43
C PHE A 930 14.14 32.39 -7.63
N GLN A 931 13.42 32.05 -8.71
CA GLN A 931 13.98 31.50 -9.95
C GLN A 931 15.14 32.33 -10.50
N HIS A 932 15.02 33.66 -10.44
CA HIS A 932 16.01 34.62 -10.94
C HIS A 932 17.36 34.57 -10.19
N ARG A 933 17.44 33.87 -9.06
CA ARG A 933 18.65 33.70 -8.24
C ARG A 933 19.10 32.25 -8.11
N ASN A 934 18.37 31.30 -8.71
CA ASN A 934 18.63 29.88 -8.55
C ASN A 934 18.66 29.46 -7.07
N ILE A 935 17.56 29.56 -6.34
CA ILE A 935 17.59 29.11 -4.94
C ILE A 935 17.81 27.58 -4.87
N THR A 936 18.68 27.12 -3.96
CA THR A 936 18.81 25.70 -3.63
C THR A 936 17.93 25.37 -2.43
N CYS A 937 17.00 24.43 -2.57
CA CYS A 937 16.16 23.93 -1.48
C CYS A 937 16.70 22.59 -0.98
N ALA A 938 17.25 22.56 0.23
CA ALA A 938 17.88 21.38 0.81
C ALA A 938 17.06 20.81 1.97
N ASN A 939 16.69 19.53 1.89
CA ASN A 939 15.83 18.86 2.84
C ASN A 939 16.56 17.70 3.53
N MET A 940 16.53 17.70 4.86
CA MET A 940 16.91 16.57 5.70
C MET A 940 15.65 15.92 6.28
N SER A 941 15.51 14.60 6.11
CA SER A 941 14.38 13.84 6.67
C SER A 941 14.83 12.53 7.30
N ALA A 942 13.96 11.89 8.08
CA ALA A 942 14.27 10.60 8.67
C ALA A 942 14.18 9.46 7.65
N TYR A 943 13.07 9.39 6.91
CA TYR A 943 12.71 8.23 6.07
C TYR A 943 12.76 8.48 4.57
N GLY A 944 13.03 9.72 4.13
CA GLY A 944 12.98 10.12 2.72
C GLY A 944 11.71 10.91 2.38
N PRO A 945 11.69 11.55 1.20
CA PRO A 945 10.50 12.25 0.72
C PRO A 945 9.36 11.31 0.31
N ASP A 946 9.69 10.04 0.02
CA ASP A 946 8.77 9.04 -0.53
C ASP A 946 8.43 7.93 0.48
N GLY A 947 7.33 7.22 0.20
CA GLY A 947 6.85 6.08 0.97
C GLY A 947 5.94 6.43 2.14
N PRO A 948 5.32 5.41 2.78
CA PRO A 948 4.28 5.60 3.79
C PRO A 948 4.77 6.27 5.08
N TRP A 949 6.09 6.34 5.30
CA TRP A 949 6.68 6.94 6.49
C TRP A 949 7.33 8.31 6.21
N SER A 950 7.15 8.87 5.01
CA SER A 950 7.74 10.17 4.63
C SER A 950 7.35 11.30 5.57
N ASP A 951 6.12 11.29 6.10
CA ASP A 951 5.61 12.29 7.05
C ASP A 951 5.89 11.95 8.52
N LYS A 952 6.60 10.86 8.82
CA LYS A 952 6.84 10.41 10.20
C LYS A 952 8.07 11.08 10.80
N ARG A 953 8.06 11.20 12.12
CA ARG A 953 9.22 11.71 12.88
C ARG A 953 10.22 10.57 13.06
N GLY A 954 11.51 10.89 12.95
CA GLY A 954 12.57 9.93 13.22
C GLY A 954 13.84 10.62 13.70
N PHE A 955 14.73 9.80 14.23
CA PHE A 955 16.05 10.17 14.73
C PHE A 955 16.99 9.04 14.36
N ASP A 956 18.29 9.30 14.28
CA ASP A 956 19.30 8.29 13.95
C ASP A 956 19.10 7.00 14.76
N SER A 957 19.07 7.09 16.10
CA SER A 957 18.84 5.91 16.95
C SER A 957 17.54 5.14 16.65
N LEU A 958 16.47 5.80 16.18
CA LEU A 958 15.23 5.14 15.77
C LEU A 958 15.40 4.46 14.41
N ILE A 959 16.10 5.10 13.46
CA ILE A 959 16.45 4.48 12.18
C ILE A 959 17.31 3.24 12.40
N GLN A 960 18.33 3.31 13.25
CA GLN A 960 19.15 2.14 13.59
C GLN A 960 18.31 0.99 14.19
N THR A 961 17.27 1.34 14.93
CA THR A 961 16.37 0.38 15.60
C THR A 961 15.42 -0.29 14.61
N CYS A 962 14.73 0.51 13.78
CA CYS A 962 13.74 -0.03 12.86
C CYS A 962 14.35 -0.68 11.62
N SER A 963 15.60 -0.35 11.27
CA SER A 963 16.24 -0.80 10.03
C SER A 963 16.99 -2.11 10.09
N GLY A 964 17.15 -2.71 11.27
CA GLY A 964 18.00 -3.90 11.43
C GLY A 964 19.41 -3.64 11.91
N MET A 965 19.92 -2.39 11.85
CA MET A 965 21.31 -2.10 12.22
C MET A 965 21.65 -2.50 13.65
N ASN A 966 20.79 -2.16 14.63
CA ASN A 966 21.09 -2.48 16.03
C ASN A 966 21.09 -3.99 16.30
N VAL A 967 20.24 -4.77 15.63
CA VAL A 967 20.23 -6.23 15.74
C VAL A 967 21.53 -6.79 15.14
N SER A 968 21.89 -6.36 13.93
CA SER A 968 23.10 -6.82 13.26
C SER A 968 24.39 -6.46 14.01
N GLU A 969 24.48 -5.26 14.59
CA GLU A 969 25.62 -4.84 15.42
C GLU A 969 25.77 -5.74 16.66
N ALA A 970 24.65 -6.12 17.28
CA ALA A 970 24.65 -7.02 18.45
C ALA A 970 25.07 -8.44 18.07
N GLU A 971 24.61 -8.95 16.93
CA GLU A 971 25.00 -10.26 16.38
C GLU A 971 26.51 -10.34 16.15
N HIS A 972 27.12 -9.32 15.53
CA HIS A 972 28.56 -9.26 15.29
C HIS A 972 29.36 -9.13 16.58
N PHE A 973 28.87 -8.34 17.55
CA PHE A 973 29.50 -8.24 18.86
C PHE A 973 29.40 -9.55 19.67
N GLY A 974 28.38 -10.38 19.44
CA GLY A 974 28.33 -11.75 19.95
C GLY A 974 28.30 -11.88 21.48
N ALA A 975 27.72 -10.91 22.20
CA ALA A 975 27.55 -10.94 23.66
C ALA A 975 26.13 -11.33 24.12
N GLY A 976 25.26 -11.76 23.20
CA GLY A 976 23.87 -12.15 23.50
C GLY A 976 22.92 -10.97 23.73
N GLU A 977 23.33 -9.75 23.37
CA GLU A 977 22.46 -8.58 23.39
C GLU A 977 21.43 -8.65 22.25
N VAL A 978 20.22 -8.12 22.48
CA VAL A 978 19.17 -8.08 21.44
C VAL A 978 19.38 -6.93 20.44
N ALA A 979 20.12 -5.91 20.84
CA ALA A 979 20.36 -4.70 20.07
C ALA A 979 21.57 -3.96 20.65
N ARG A 980 22.46 -3.47 19.77
CA ARG A 980 23.63 -2.67 20.12
C ARG A 980 23.65 -1.37 19.30
N PRO A 981 23.68 -0.19 19.95
CA PRO A 981 23.83 1.06 19.22
C PRO A 981 25.25 1.19 18.63
N THR A 982 25.37 1.86 17.49
CA THR A 982 26.67 2.27 16.96
C THR A 982 27.36 3.28 17.91
N PRO A 983 28.69 3.48 17.83
CA PRO A 983 29.45 4.32 18.77
C PRO A 983 29.06 5.82 18.74
N CYS A 984 28.37 6.27 17.68
CA CYS A 984 27.92 7.66 17.50
C CYS A 984 26.61 7.72 16.68
N GLN A 985 26.01 8.91 16.56
CA GLN A 985 24.90 9.12 15.62
C GLN A 985 25.45 9.24 14.18
N ALA A 986 25.97 8.13 13.65
CA ALA A 986 26.69 8.09 12.38
C ALA A 986 25.82 8.45 11.17
N LEU A 987 24.52 8.14 11.21
CA LEU A 987 23.58 8.48 10.15
C LEU A 987 23.31 9.98 10.14
N ASP A 988 23.16 10.59 11.31
CA ASP A 988 23.01 12.04 11.44
C ASP A 988 24.27 12.76 10.93
N HIS A 989 25.45 12.34 11.39
CA HIS A 989 26.71 12.98 10.99
C HIS A 989 27.00 12.82 9.49
N ALA A 990 26.94 11.60 8.95
CA ALA A 990 27.11 11.40 7.51
C ALA A 990 26.02 12.10 6.70
N GLY A 991 24.78 12.11 7.19
CA GLY A 991 23.67 12.84 6.56
C GLY A 991 23.95 14.34 6.46
N GLY A 992 24.48 14.97 7.51
CA GLY A 992 24.83 16.39 7.49
C GLY A 992 25.92 16.74 6.48
N TYR A 993 27.01 15.96 6.43
CA TYR A 993 28.05 16.14 5.41
C TYR A 993 27.51 15.88 4.00
N PHE A 994 26.70 14.84 3.80
CA PHE A 994 26.07 14.55 2.52
C PHE A 994 25.10 15.63 2.06
N LEU A 995 24.35 16.26 2.98
CA LEU A 995 23.48 17.38 2.63
C LEU A 995 24.30 18.61 2.23
N ALA A 996 25.39 18.91 2.95
CA ALA A 996 26.32 19.97 2.56
C ALA A 996 26.98 19.69 1.20
N SER A 997 27.39 18.44 0.94
CA SER A 997 27.87 17.99 -0.36
C SER A 997 26.82 18.17 -1.45
N GLY A 998 25.58 17.78 -1.21
CA GLY A 998 24.50 17.97 -2.18
C GLY A 998 24.23 19.44 -2.48
N ILE A 999 24.30 20.32 -1.47
CA ILE A 999 24.21 21.78 -1.65
C ILE A 999 25.37 22.30 -2.51
N MET A 1000 26.62 21.91 -2.23
CA MET A 1000 27.77 22.35 -3.02
C MET A 1000 27.77 21.77 -4.44
N ALA A 1001 27.28 20.54 -4.61
CA ALA A 1001 27.05 19.96 -5.92
C ALA A 1001 25.97 20.75 -6.68
N ALA A 1002 24.87 21.12 -6.04
CA ALA A 1002 23.85 21.99 -6.63
C ALA A 1002 24.44 23.36 -7.01
N LEU A 1003 25.28 23.99 -6.17
CA LEU A 1003 25.97 25.23 -6.51
C LEU A 1003 26.89 25.08 -7.73
N TYR A 1004 27.60 23.95 -7.84
CA TYR A 1004 28.40 23.64 -9.02
C TYR A 1004 27.50 23.55 -10.27
N LYS A 1005 26.38 22.83 -10.16
CA LYS A 1005 25.38 22.70 -11.24
C LYS A 1005 24.77 24.05 -11.62
N GLN A 1006 24.48 24.92 -10.66
CA GLN A 1006 24.02 26.28 -10.95
C GLN A 1006 25.05 27.09 -11.73
N ALA A 1007 26.32 26.95 -11.38
CA ALA A 1007 27.40 27.64 -12.05
C ALA A 1007 27.64 27.15 -13.48
N THR A 1008 27.34 25.88 -13.78
CA THR A 1008 27.58 25.28 -15.11
C THR A 1008 26.33 25.15 -15.98
N GLU A 1009 25.15 25.04 -15.37
CA GLU A 1009 23.87 24.67 -16.01
C GLU A 1009 22.69 25.58 -15.60
N GLY A 1010 22.87 26.43 -14.59
CA GLY A 1010 21.83 27.32 -14.05
C GLY A 1010 20.68 26.60 -13.35
N GLY A 1011 19.63 27.36 -13.02
CA GLY A 1011 18.38 26.86 -12.46
C GLY A 1011 18.35 26.64 -10.96
N SER A 1012 17.15 26.55 -10.38
CA SER A 1012 16.95 26.22 -8.98
C SER A 1012 17.03 24.70 -8.77
N TRP A 1013 17.57 24.26 -7.64
CA TRP A 1013 17.80 22.84 -7.37
C TRP A 1013 17.21 22.42 -6.03
N GLN A 1014 16.78 21.17 -5.95
CA GLN A 1014 16.40 20.50 -4.72
C GLN A 1014 17.45 19.45 -4.38
N VAL A 1015 17.80 19.39 -3.10
CA VAL A 1015 18.70 18.39 -2.52
C VAL A 1015 17.95 17.65 -1.42
N ASP A 1016 17.82 16.34 -1.53
CA ASP A 1016 17.19 15.51 -0.51
C ASP A 1016 18.19 14.50 0.06
N VAL A 1017 18.32 14.49 1.38
CA VAL A 1017 19.06 13.47 2.14
C VAL A 1017 18.14 12.92 3.23
N SER A 1018 18.20 11.61 3.45
CA SER A 1018 17.49 10.98 4.55
C SER A 1018 18.37 10.06 5.37
N LEU A 1019 18.12 10.01 6.68
CA LEU A 1019 18.85 9.13 7.59
C LEU A 1019 18.73 7.65 7.18
N ALA A 1020 17.55 7.25 6.69
CA ALA A 1020 17.34 5.91 6.18
C ALA A 1020 18.10 5.64 4.86
N GLY A 1021 18.26 6.64 3.99
CA GLY A 1021 19.13 6.55 2.80
C GLY A 1021 20.61 6.42 3.18
N VAL A 1022 21.06 7.18 4.18
CA VAL A 1022 22.41 7.07 4.74
C VAL A 1022 22.64 5.68 5.36
N MET A 1023 21.65 5.16 6.08
CA MET A 1023 21.68 3.80 6.63
C MET A 1023 21.84 2.76 5.53
N LYS A 1024 21.06 2.86 4.45
CA LYS A 1024 21.13 1.93 3.33
C LYS A 1024 22.49 1.97 2.64
N TYR A 1025 23.04 3.18 2.44
CA TYR A 1025 24.40 3.35 1.93
C TYR A 1025 25.45 2.74 2.86
N LEU A 1026 25.41 3.03 4.17
CA LEU A 1026 26.33 2.48 5.16
C LEU A 1026 26.27 0.94 5.21
N ARG A 1027 25.07 0.36 5.21
CA ARG A 1027 24.86 -1.10 5.14
C ARG A 1027 25.49 -1.69 3.88
N SER A 1028 25.39 -1.01 2.75
CA SER A 1028 25.96 -1.49 1.47
C SER A 1028 27.49 -1.53 1.45
N LEU A 1029 28.17 -0.78 2.33
CA LEU A 1029 29.62 -0.82 2.49
C LEU A 1029 30.12 -2.10 3.18
N GLY A 1030 29.20 -2.98 3.60
CA GLY A 1030 29.50 -4.19 4.34
C GLY A 1030 29.85 -3.93 5.81
N GLN A 1031 30.12 -5.00 6.53
CA GLN A 1031 30.54 -5.00 7.93
C GLN A 1031 31.85 -5.78 8.09
N PHE A 1032 32.60 -5.47 9.13
CA PHE A 1032 33.76 -6.26 9.53
C PHE A 1032 33.32 -7.63 10.07
N GLU A 1033 34.08 -8.69 9.76
CA GLU A 1033 33.71 -10.04 10.19
C GLU A 1033 33.80 -10.22 11.72
N GLY A 1034 32.73 -10.75 12.30
CA GLY A 1034 32.65 -11.05 13.73
C GLY A 1034 33.00 -9.84 14.61
N LYS A 1035 33.94 -10.04 15.54
CA LYS A 1035 34.34 -9.01 16.52
C LYS A 1035 35.43 -8.05 16.03
N SER A 1036 35.99 -8.27 14.85
CA SER A 1036 37.17 -7.52 14.37
C SER A 1036 36.92 -6.02 14.28
N GLY A 1037 35.71 -5.60 13.92
CA GLY A 1037 35.32 -4.18 13.86
C GLY A 1037 35.30 -3.44 15.21
N PHE A 1038 35.34 -4.17 16.32
CA PHE A 1038 35.35 -3.60 17.67
C PHE A 1038 36.76 -3.51 18.28
N GLU A 1039 37.79 -4.02 17.59
CA GLU A 1039 39.18 -4.06 18.07
C GLU A 1039 39.91 -2.73 17.83
N THR A 1040 39.31 -1.63 18.28
CA THR A 1040 39.90 -0.28 18.24
C THR A 1040 39.48 0.52 19.48
N GLN A 1041 40.27 1.53 19.82
CA GLN A 1041 39.93 2.47 20.89
C GLN A 1041 38.69 3.30 20.52
N ASP A 1042 37.84 3.61 21.51
CA ASP A 1042 36.80 4.63 21.41
C ASP A 1042 37.26 5.96 22.02
N PHE A 1043 36.68 7.07 21.55
CA PHE A 1043 36.90 8.41 22.09
C PHE A 1043 35.69 8.85 22.91
N THR A 1044 35.82 8.91 24.22
CA THR A 1044 34.69 9.10 25.14
C THR A 1044 34.72 10.43 25.86
N CYS A 1045 35.88 11.07 25.94
CA CYS A 1045 36.05 12.41 26.48
C CYS A 1045 37.13 13.20 25.72
N THR A 1046 37.19 14.51 25.92
CA THR A 1046 38.18 15.38 25.24
C THR A 1046 39.64 15.02 25.53
N LYS A 1047 39.93 14.34 26.64
CA LYS A 1047 41.28 13.87 26.98
C LYS A 1047 41.75 12.70 26.11
N ASP A 1048 40.83 11.99 25.48
CA ASP A 1048 41.14 10.90 24.56
C ASP A 1048 41.57 11.44 23.17
N VAL A 1049 41.37 12.75 22.92
CA VAL A 1049 41.58 13.39 21.63
C VAL A 1049 42.98 14.00 21.55
N PRO A 1050 43.75 13.77 20.47
CA PRO A 1050 45.02 14.46 20.24
C PRO A 1050 44.87 15.98 20.24
N GLU A 1051 45.80 16.70 20.91
CA GLU A 1051 45.74 18.16 21.05
C GLU A 1051 45.68 18.89 19.70
N ASP A 1052 46.36 18.39 18.67
CA ASP A 1052 46.36 18.97 17.32
C ASP A 1052 44.97 18.97 16.64
N TYR A 1053 44.05 18.13 17.11
CA TYR A 1053 42.68 18.05 16.62
C TYR A 1053 41.71 18.94 17.40
N LEU A 1054 42.19 19.62 18.45
CA LEU A 1054 41.40 20.52 19.28
C LEU A 1054 41.70 21.98 18.92
N GLU A 1055 40.69 22.83 19.09
CA GLU A 1055 40.86 24.28 19.17
C GLU A 1055 40.18 24.82 20.42
N THR A 1056 40.78 25.84 21.02
CA THR A 1056 40.21 26.54 22.18
C THR A 1056 39.93 27.99 21.80
N ARG A 1057 38.68 28.42 21.97
CA ARG A 1057 38.23 29.78 21.62
C ARG A 1057 37.21 30.31 22.61
N GLU A 1058 37.20 31.62 22.77
CA GLU A 1058 36.15 32.32 23.53
C GLU A 1058 34.80 32.28 22.79
N THR A 1059 33.73 32.01 23.53
CA THR A 1059 32.35 31.91 23.01
C THR A 1059 31.39 32.74 23.88
N GLY A 1060 30.14 32.88 23.45
CA GLY A 1060 29.08 33.49 24.27
C GLY A 1060 28.74 32.71 25.55
N PHE A 1061 29.35 31.54 25.75
CA PHE A 1061 29.19 30.67 26.92
C PHE A 1061 30.48 30.50 27.72
N GLY A 1062 31.54 31.26 27.40
CA GLY A 1062 32.89 31.15 27.96
C GLY A 1062 33.86 30.40 27.04
N GLU A 1063 35.05 30.10 27.56
CA GLU A 1063 36.10 29.37 26.83
C GLU A 1063 35.62 27.95 26.45
N MET A 1064 35.65 27.64 25.15
CA MET A 1064 35.25 26.34 24.60
C MET A 1064 36.46 25.66 23.96
N THR A 1065 36.74 24.42 24.35
CA THR A 1065 37.68 23.54 23.66
C THR A 1065 36.90 22.48 22.90
N ALA A 1066 37.08 22.39 21.59
CA ALA A 1066 36.29 21.52 20.72
C ALA A 1066 37.08 20.99 19.52
N ILE A 1067 36.56 19.94 18.87
CA ILE A 1067 37.19 19.32 17.70
C ILE A 1067 37.26 20.31 16.54
N ARG A 1068 38.43 20.44 15.90
CA ARG A 1068 38.64 21.19 14.65
C ARG A 1068 37.94 20.48 13.49
N HIS A 1069 37.80 21.15 12.36
CA HIS A 1069 37.37 20.45 11.16
C HIS A 1069 38.51 19.58 10.64
N SER A 1070 38.20 18.32 10.29
CA SER A 1070 39.21 17.32 9.94
C SER A 1070 39.78 17.47 8.52
N ALA A 1071 39.12 18.27 7.66
CA ALA A 1071 39.64 18.56 6.33
C ALA A 1071 40.54 19.80 6.31
N SER A 1072 41.66 19.69 5.60
CA SER A 1072 42.50 20.83 5.21
C SER A 1072 42.51 20.97 3.68
N ILE A 1073 42.46 22.21 3.18
CA ILE A 1073 42.55 22.53 1.74
C ILE A 1073 43.82 23.36 1.53
N GLU A 1074 44.70 22.92 0.64
CA GLU A 1074 45.98 23.58 0.38
C GLU A 1074 45.78 25.03 -0.09
N GLY A 1075 46.39 25.99 0.61
CA GLY A 1075 46.31 27.41 0.26
C GLY A 1075 44.95 28.08 0.47
N VAL A 1076 43.97 27.41 1.09
CA VAL A 1076 42.63 27.96 1.37
C VAL A 1076 42.32 27.84 2.87
N ASN A 1077 41.83 28.91 3.49
CA ASN A 1077 41.51 28.87 4.91
C ASN A 1077 40.30 27.97 5.19
N VAL A 1078 40.42 27.10 6.19
CA VAL A 1078 39.36 26.22 6.68
C VAL A 1078 39.25 26.38 8.19
N GLY A 1079 38.06 26.70 8.68
CA GLY A 1079 37.78 26.93 10.10
C GLY A 1079 36.56 27.81 10.30
N TRP A 1080 36.01 27.84 11.50
CA TRP A 1080 34.83 28.66 11.81
C TRP A 1080 35.23 30.08 12.21
N ASP A 1081 34.61 31.11 11.64
CA ASP A 1081 34.91 32.50 12.01
C ASP A 1081 34.13 32.93 13.27
N ILE A 1082 32.86 32.53 13.31
CA ILE A 1082 31.90 32.89 14.35
C ILE A 1082 31.83 31.79 15.39
N MET A 1083 31.90 32.14 16.67
CA MET A 1083 31.77 31.20 17.78
C MET A 1083 30.35 31.23 18.35
N PRO A 1084 29.86 30.11 18.90
CA PRO A 1084 28.49 29.98 19.37
C PRO A 1084 28.17 30.97 20.49
N LYS A 1085 26.92 31.43 20.53
CA LYS A 1085 26.38 32.30 21.56
C LYS A 1085 24.91 31.92 21.83
N PRO A 1086 24.25 32.48 22.87
CA PRO A 1086 22.85 32.15 23.16
C PRO A 1086 21.95 32.28 21.92
N LEU A 1087 21.04 31.32 21.72
CA LEU A 1087 20.17 31.29 20.54
C LEU A 1087 19.36 32.59 20.43
N GLY A 1088 19.28 33.14 19.23
CA GLY A 1088 18.50 34.35 18.95
C GLY A 1088 19.22 35.67 19.26
N SER A 1089 20.52 35.63 19.58
CA SER A 1089 21.31 36.82 19.92
C SER A 1089 21.97 37.51 18.72
N ASP A 1090 21.74 37.05 17.49
CA ASP A 1090 22.16 37.73 16.27
C ASP A 1090 21.08 38.64 15.70
N GLU A 1091 21.52 39.64 14.94
CA GLU A 1091 20.61 40.49 14.15
C GLU A 1091 20.06 39.72 12.94
N LYS A 1092 18.78 39.96 12.63
CA LYS A 1092 18.05 39.36 11.51
C LYS A 1092 18.41 40.04 10.17
N LYS A 1093 19.70 39.99 9.80
CA LYS A 1093 20.22 40.55 8.54
C LYS A 1093 21.42 39.75 8.02
N TRP A 1094 21.70 39.80 6.72
CA TRP A 1094 22.90 39.19 6.11
C TRP A 1094 24.17 39.99 6.42
N LEU A 1095 25.34 39.32 6.36
CA LEU A 1095 26.66 39.97 6.44
C LEU A 1095 27.08 40.65 5.12
#